data_AF-A0AAD5K4T9-F1
#
_entry.id   AF-A0AAD5K4T9-F1
#
_cell.length_a   1.000
_cell.length_b   1.000
_cell.length_c   1.000
_cell.angle_alpha   90.00
_cell.angle_beta   90.00
_cell.angle_gamma   90.00
#
_symmetry.space_group_name_H-M   'P 1'
#
loop_
_entity.id
_entity.type
_entity.pdbx_description
1 polymer ?
#
loop_
_entity_poly.entity_id
_entity_poly.type
_entity_poly.pdbx_seq_one_letter_code
_entity_poly.pdbx_strand_id
1 'polypeptide(L)'
;MKYGLELQENIFPPWRLSYVAYDVLKQELKSRQLDHGWTQQDENDFIHLLDNELTKVYDFINAKLSEIDARILYCERTIHTLHNNPTMQTDASYGIMDEALTEILFDVNDLSKFTRVNFVAIQKILKKHDRWTGLDLKQAFVQKLRDKPLDNQRFDVAIVYISALHDLCRNRGNKGSNPNKTGINADGDQNAFERATAKYWIHPDNITEVKAIIMLHLPVLIFNKEKKWEVSDSAISSVYMDNDNFDLYTGRLQRDEGAEAIRLRWYGPYDTKSVFVERKTHHAAWLQGASVKDRFRLNEPQVNPFLRGEYTADQIANDFRNKADQATVDNVHFIASGVQASVNEKQLRPILRAFYNRTAFQLPDDQKLRISLDTNLTFIREDHLDGTLRRTKENWRRTDVGIDYPFKYLPDSEILRFPYAVLETKLQTHLGQAPPAWLTSLIESHLVHEVPRFSKYLHGACHFYKDHLPLLPWWLSEMNVDIRKPRSENIGLSRSRSFKPLIDGRYRRAMIEEKERANQNAVVRGGQQGVTLEDRSSSSREGSPGALSSSETLTKSRTPEQRRLIDDDNETPAAWKPVQNTSNSSYNIHQLQQSPPPPQQYTSVDMKANNSTTQLGQPVMTTGPSSPSVANNRGKKKGPFGFLNWNNMIEEGESNKRQKVKVRVEPKVFFANERTFISWLQFCALLLTVALSLLNFGDSSARIVGGIFIGVAAGVAIYALYRFEKRAWMINRRVDGRYDDLWGPAVLCTLLVGALIVNFYLRFA
;
A
#
# COMPACT_ATOMS: atom_id res chain seq x y z
N MET A 1 -4.67 -6.55 29.59
CA MET A 1 -5.16 -7.88 30.03
C MET A 1 -4.12 -8.57 30.92
N LYS A 2 -4.42 -9.73 31.53
CA LYS A 2 -3.42 -10.55 32.24
C LYS A 2 -2.63 -11.37 31.20
N TYR A 3 -1.31 -11.18 31.10
CA TYR A 3 -0.49 -11.78 30.02
C TYR A 3 -0.59 -13.31 29.89
N GLY A 4 -0.90 -14.05 30.97
CA GLY A 4 -1.13 -15.50 30.88
C GLY A 4 -2.30 -15.87 29.95
N LEU A 5 -3.36 -15.07 29.89
CA LEU A 5 -4.49 -15.29 28.96
C LEU A 5 -4.06 -15.02 27.51
N GLU A 6 -3.42 -13.87 27.29
CA GLU A 6 -2.83 -13.44 26.00
C GLU A 6 -1.85 -14.48 25.44
N LEU A 7 -1.11 -15.17 26.31
CA LEU A 7 -0.26 -16.32 25.96
C LEU A 7 -1.08 -17.54 25.55
N GLN A 8 -2.05 -17.98 26.37
CA GLN A 8 -2.88 -19.17 26.06
C GLN A 8 -3.66 -19.01 24.75
N GLU A 9 -4.17 -17.81 24.46
CA GLU A 9 -4.85 -17.45 23.20
C GLU A 9 -3.93 -17.52 21.96
N ASN A 10 -2.62 -17.41 22.12
CA ASN A 10 -1.63 -17.44 21.03
C ASN A 10 -0.76 -18.71 21.01
N ILE A 11 -0.99 -19.68 21.92
CA ILE A 11 -0.31 -20.98 21.84
C ILE A 11 -0.83 -21.77 20.63
N PHE A 12 0.07 -22.02 19.67
CA PHE A 12 -0.18 -23.02 18.62
C PHE A 12 -0.24 -24.42 19.25
N PRO A 13 -1.39 -25.13 19.22
CA PRO A 13 -1.59 -26.33 20.06
C PRO A 13 -0.58 -27.47 19.87
N PRO A 14 -0.13 -27.82 18.64
CA PRO A 14 0.87 -28.87 18.44
C PRO A 14 2.21 -28.63 19.13
N TRP A 15 2.56 -27.39 19.47
CA TRP A 15 3.83 -27.03 20.10
C TRP A 15 3.67 -26.57 21.55
N ARG A 16 2.50 -26.80 22.17
CA ARG A 16 2.15 -26.31 23.52
C ARG A 16 3.22 -26.59 24.59
N LEU A 17 3.87 -27.76 24.56
CA LEU A 17 4.90 -28.15 25.54
C LEU A 17 6.23 -27.39 25.37
N SER A 18 6.51 -26.91 24.15
CA SER A 18 7.72 -26.16 23.81
C SER A 18 7.65 -24.69 24.24
N TYR A 19 6.46 -24.14 24.49
CA TYR A 19 6.29 -22.76 24.99
C TYR A 19 6.83 -22.61 26.42
N VAL A 20 7.18 -21.38 26.79
CA VAL A 20 7.52 -21.01 28.17
C VAL A 20 6.35 -21.31 29.10
N ALA A 21 6.59 -22.05 30.18
CA ALA A 21 5.66 -22.37 31.26
C ALA A 21 5.39 -21.14 32.15
N TYR A 22 4.96 -20.04 31.54
CA TYR A 22 4.87 -18.72 32.14
C TYR A 22 4.02 -18.68 33.42
N ASP A 23 2.91 -19.44 33.44
CA ASP A 23 2.03 -19.50 34.59
C ASP A 23 2.62 -20.32 35.76
N VAL A 24 3.48 -21.31 35.48
CA VAL A 24 4.25 -22.08 36.47
C VAL A 24 5.36 -21.23 37.08
N LEU A 25 6.19 -20.58 36.25
CA LEU A 25 7.21 -19.62 36.72
C LEU A 25 6.57 -18.48 37.54
N LYS A 26 5.37 -18.04 37.15
CA LYS A 26 4.55 -17.06 37.87
C LYS A 26 3.95 -17.61 39.17
N GLN A 27 3.77 -18.92 39.31
CA GLN A 27 3.33 -19.56 40.55
C GLN A 27 4.51 -19.72 41.51
N GLU A 28 5.65 -20.24 41.06
CA GLU A 28 6.91 -20.34 41.83
C GLU A 28 7.34 -18.99 42.44
N LEU A 29 7.39 -17.94 41.61
CA LEU A 29 7.70 -16.58 42.06
C LEU A 29 6.71 -16.08 43.15
N LYS A 30 5.49 -16.60 43.16
CA LYS A 30 4.43 -16.17 44.09
C LYS A 30 4.35 -17.01 45.35
N SER A 31 4.63 -18.31 45.30
CA SER A 31 4.63 -19.18 46.47
C SER A 31 5.80 -18.81 47.39
N ARG A 32 7.04 -18.89 46.89
CA ARG A 32 8.28 -18.58 47.63
C ARG A 32 8.23 -17.21 48.31
N GLN A 33 7.81 -16.18 47.56
CA GLN A 33 7.68 -14.81 48.07
C GLN A 33 6.63 -14.64 49.19
N LEU A 34 5.59 -15.47 49.22
CA LEU A 34 4.51 -15.41 50.21
C LEU A 34 4.71 -16.35 51.41
N ASP A 35 5.49 -17.42 51.25
CA ASP A 35 5.72 -18.44 52.26
C ASP A 35 6.85 -18.05 53.23
N HIS A 36 8.03 -17.72 52.69
CA HIS A 36 9.22 -17.35 53.47
C HIS A 36 9.91 -16.05 52.99
N GLY A 37 9.46 -15.46 51.89
CA GLY A 37 10.13 -14.33 51.24
C GLY A 37 11.30 -14.77 50.37
N TRP A 38 11.82 -13.87 49.53
CA TRP A 38 12.86 -14.22 48.56
C TRP A 38 14.22 -14.46 49.23
N THR A 39 14.78 -15.66 49.06
CA THR A 39 16.14 -16.00 49.52
C THR A 39 17.12 -16.08 48.36
N GLN A 40 18.43 -16.10 48.67
CA GLN A 40 19.46 -16.35 47.65
C GLN A 40 19.36 -17.75 47.02
N GLN A 41 18.76 -18.72 47.72
CA GLN A 41 18.49 -20.03 47.13
C GLN A 41 17.34 -19.96 46.11
N ASP A 42 16.29 -19.18 46.38
CA ASP A 42 15.20 -18.95 45.43
C ASP A 42 15.67 -18.24 44.16
N GLU A 43 16.56 -17.25 44.30
CA GLU A 43 17.20 -16.60 43.15
C GLU A 43 17.93 -17.63 42.27
N ASN A 44 18.75 -18.50 42.87
CA ASN A 44 19.50 -19.53 42.16
C ASN A 44 18.57 -20.55 41.49
N ASP A 45 17.59 -21.09 42.22
CA ASP A 45 16.58 -22.02 41.72
C ASP A 45 15.81 -21.41 40.53
N PHE A 46 15.37 -20.16 40.68
CA PHE A 46 14.57 -19.46 39.68
C PHE A 46 15.37 -19.12 38.42
N ILE A 47 16.65 -18.76 38.58
CA ILE A 47 17.61 -18.63 37.48
C ILE A 47 17.74 -19.96 36.71
N HIS A 48 17.87 -21.09 37.41
CA HIS A 48 17.94 -22.41 36.79
C HIS A 48 16.65 -22.79 36.06
N LEU A 49 15.48 -22.57 36.68
CA LEU A 49 14.19 -22.80 36.03
C LEU A 49 14.01 -21.94 34.77
N LEU A 50 14.40 -20.66 34.82
CA LEU A 50 14.27 -19.74 33.69
C LEU A 50 15.27 -20.05 32.56
N ASP A 51 16.49 -20.48 32.87
CA ASP A 51 17.48 -20.88 31.85
C ASP A 51 17.12 -22.23 31.20
N ASN A 52 16.54 -23.16 31.96
CA ASN A 52 15.98 -24.40 31.40
C ASN A 52 14.86 -24.09 30.40
N GLU A 53 13.93 -23.19 30.74
CA GLU A 53 12.84 -22.77 29.84
C GLU A 53 13.35 -21.97 28.62
N LEU A 54 14.36 -21.12 28.78
CA LEU A 54 15.04 -20.44 27.66
C LEU A 54 15.73 -21.46 26.72
N THR A 55 16.41 -22.46 27.28
CA THR A 55 17.09 -23.52 26.53
C THR A 55 16.09 -24.35 25.72
N LYS A 56 15.03 -24.84 26.37
CA LYS A 56 13.93 -25.58 25.72
C LYS A 56 13.34 -24.84 24.52
N VAL A 57 13.09 -23.54 24.66
CA VAL A 57 12.57 -22.68 23.58
C VAL A 57 13.59 -22.51 22.46
N TYR A 58 14.85 -22.23 22.79
CA TYR A 58 15.94 -22.00 21.84
C TYR A 58 16.22 -23.26 21.00
N ASP A 59 16.38 -24.41 21.65
CA ASP A 59 16.67 -25.68 20.99
C ASP A 59 15.51 -26.13 20.09
N PHE A 60 14.26 -25.93 20.53
CA PHE A 60 13.08 -26.18 19.69
C PHE A 60 13.05 -25.31 18.44
N ILE A 61 13.41 -24.02 18.55
CA ILE A 61 13.50 -23.11 17.39
C ILE A 61 14.58 -23.57 16.42
N ASN A 62 15.77 -23.91 16.90
CA ASN A 62 16.89 -24.36 16.07
C ASN A 62 16.59 -25.69 15.36
N ALA A 63 15.94 -26.64 16.05
CA ALA A 63 15.47 -27.89 15.47
C ALA A 63 14.41 -27.64 14.37
N LYS A 64 13.46 -26.73 14.60
CA LYS A 64 12.42 -26.39 13.61
C LYS A 64 12.94 -25.58 12.41
N LEU A 65 13.94 -24.72 12.61
CA LEU A 65 14.68 -24.09 11.50
C LEU A 65 15.38 -25.14 10.63
N SER A 66 16.07 -26.10 11.27
CA SER A 66 16.78 -27.17 10.58
C SER A 66 15.83 -28.10 9.79
N GLU A 67 14.64 -28.37 10.33
CA GLU A 67 13.58 -29.10 9.61
C GLU A 67 13.07 -28.31 8.38
N ILE A 68 12.84 -27.01 8.53
CA ILE A 68 12.40 -26.11 7.46
C ILE A 68 13.46 -26.04 6.34
N ASP A 69 14.72 -25.81 6.67
CA ASP A 69 15.81 -25.72 5.70
C ASP A 69 16.03 -27.04 4.96
N ALA A 70 15.95 -28.18 5.66
CA ALA A 70 16.00 -29.50 5.03
C ALA A 70 14.83 -29.74 4.04
N ARG A 71 13.62 -29.26 4.37
CA ARG A 71 12.43 -29.36 3.50
C ARG A 71 12.52 -28.40 2.30
N ILE A 72 13.09 -27.20 2.47
CA ILE A 72 13.37 -26.27 1.36
C ILE A 72 14.38 -26.90 0.40
N LEU A 73 15.48 -27.44 0.92
CA LEU A 73 16.53 -28.11 0.13
C LEU A 73 16.01 -29.36 -0.61
N TYR A 74 15.07 -30.10 -0.02
CA TYR A 74 14.38 -31.21 -0.71
C TYR A 74 13.53 -30.72 -1.89
N CYS A 75 12.75 -29.64 -1.69
CA CYS A 75 11.95 -29.04 -2.76
C CYS A 75 12.83 -28.48 -3.88
N GLU A 76 13.90 -27.75 -3.55
CA GLU A 76 14.90 -27.23 -4.49
C GLU A 76 15.50 -28.34 -5.36
N ARG A 77 16.02 -29.41 -4.73
CA ARG A 77 16.58 -30.56 -5.44
C ARG A 77 15.56 -31.22 -6.36
N THR A 78 14.34 -31.45 -5.87
CA THR A 78 13.28 -32.09 -6.66
C THR A 78 12.86 -31.22 -7.84
N ILE A 79 12.72 -29.91 -7.67
CA ILE A 79 12.42 -28.95 -8.74
C ILE A 79 13.54 -28.94 -9.80
N HIS A 80 14.81 -29.01 -9.39
CA HIS A 80 15.93 -29.16 -10.34
C HIS A 80 15.91 -30.51 -11.07
N THR A 81 15.57 -31.61 -10.40
CA THR A 81 15.41 -32.93 -11.05
C THR A 81 14.24 -32.93 -12.05
N LEU A 82 13.13 -32.27 -11.76
CA LEU A 82 12.01 -32.09 -12.68
C LEU A 82 12.41 -31.22 -13.89
N HIS A 83 13.10 -30.11 -13.66
CA HIS A 83 13.56 -29.23 -14.74
C HIS A 83 14.54 -29.94 -15.69
N ASN A 84 15.42 -30.78 -15.17
CA ASN A 84 16.43 -31.47 -15.97
C ASN A 84 15.92 -32.74 -16.69
N ASN A 85 14.74 -33.28 -16.32
CA ASN A 85 14.17 -34.50 -16.91
C ASN A 85 12.82 -34.22 -17.60
N PRO A 86 12.80 -33.99 -18.93
CA PRO A 86 11.58 -33.64 -19.68
C PRO A 86 10.42 -34.64 -19.50
N THR A 87 10.73 -35.92 -19.32
CA THR A 87 9.74 -36.99 -19.10
C THR A 87 9.00 -36.91 -17.76
N MET A 88 9.49 -36.12 -16.80
CA MET A 88 8.89 -35.96 -15.46
C MET A 88 8.20 -34.60 -15.27
N GLN A 89 8.24 -33.72 -16.28
CA GLN A 89 7.65 -32.37 -16.26
C GLN A 89 6.12 -32.39 -16.40
N THR A 90 5.44 -33.02 -15.44
CA THR A 90 3.98 -32.96 -15.34
C THR A 90 3.54 -31.78 -14.46
N ASP A 91 2.40 -31.20 -14.78
CA ASP A 91 1.81 -30.11 -13.98
C ASP A 91 1.47 -30.56 -12.55
N ALA A 92 1.14 -31.84 -12.37
CA ALA A 92 0.97 -32.46 -11.06
C ALA A 92 2.27 -32.46 -10.23
N SER A 93 3.42 -32.77 -10.85
CA SER A 93 4.73 -32.74 -10.18
C SER A 93 5.05 -31.36 -9.60
N TYR A 94 4.87 -30.30 -10.40
CA TYR A 94 5.10 -28.93 -9.95
C TYR A 94 4.04 -28.45 -8.95
N GLY A 95 2.78 -28.89 -9.08
CA GLY A 95 1.72 -28.61 -8.12
C GLY A 95 1.99 -29.20 -6.73
N ILE A 96 2.49 -30.44 -6.64
CA ILE A 96 2.86 -31.07 -5.36
C ILE A 96 4.01 -30.29 -4.68
N MET A 97 4.98 -29.80 -5.45
CA MET A 97 6.07 -28.95 -4.91
C MET A 97 5.56 -27.58 -4.46
N ASP A 98 4.66 -26.94 -5.21
CA ASP A 98 4.02 -25.67 -4.84
C ASP A 98 3.15 -25.80 -3.57
N GLU A 99 2.48 -26.95 -3.39
CA GLU A 99 1.79 -27.28 -2.13
C GLU A 99 2.77 -27.50 -0.98
N ALA A 100 3.84 -28.27 -1.17
CA ALA A 100 4.86 -28.51 -0.14
C ALA A 100 5.53 -27.19 0.33
N LEU A 101 5.88 -26.31 -0.61
CA LEU A 101 6.37 -24.95 -0.33
C LEU A 101 5.34 -24.10 0.42
N THR A 102 4.05 -24.29 0.14
CA THR A 102 2.98 -23.63 0.91
C THR A 102 2.96 -24.12 2.36
N GLU A 103 3.07 -25.43 2.61
CA GLU A 103 3.10 -25.96 3.99
C GLU A 103 4.33 -25.42 4.75
N ILE A 104 5.51 -25.39 4.11
CA ILE A 104 6.73 -24.79 4.68
C ILE A 104 6.51 -23.30 5.00
N LEU A 105 5.86 -22.53 4.12
CA LEU A 105 5.59 -21.10 4.35
C LEU A 105 4.68 -20.86 5.56
N PHE A 106 3.70 -21.74 5.80
CA PHE A 106 2.88 -21.72 7.01
C PHE A 106 3.69 -22.12 8.25
N ASP A 107 4.57 -23.12 8.15
CA ASP A 107 5.45 -23.53 9.25
C ASP A 107 6.43 -22.41 9.66
N VAL A 108 6.97 -21.66 8.69
CA VAL A 108 7.78 -20.44 8.91
C VAL A 108 6.99 -19.35 9.63
N ASN A 109 5.74 -19.11 9.20
CA ASN A 109 4.85 -18.15 9.85
C ASN A 109 4.58 -18.51 11.31
N ASP A 110 4.25 -19.77 11.58
CA ASP A 110 3.92 -20.24 12.92
C ASP A 110 5.17 -20.27 13.83
N LEU A 111 6.35 -20.62 13.29
CA LEU A 111 7.62 -20.55 14.00
C LEU A 111 8.00 -19.10 14.33
N SER A 112 7.75 -18.15 13.44
CA SER A 112 7.93 -16.72 13.72
C SER A 112 7.01 -16.23 14.84
N LYS A 113 5.75 -16.68 14.88
CA LYS A 113 4.80 -16.38 15.97
C LYS A 113 5.26 -17.01 17.28
N PHE A 114 5.63 -18.30 17.27
CA PHE A 114 6.18 -19.02 18.43
C PHE A 114 7.38 -18.29 19.05
N THR A 115 8.39 -17.96 18.23
CA THR A 115 9.61 -17.28 18.69
C THR A 115 9.30 -15.96 19.40
N ARG A 116 8.44 -15.13 18.78
CA ARG A 116 8.07 -13.82 19.33
C ARG A 116 7.24 -13.92 20.61
N VAL A 117 6.27 -14.83 20.67
CA VAL A 117 5.43 -15.05 21.86
C VAL A 117 6.28 -15.52 23.05
N ASN A 118 7.24 -16.42 22.83
CA ASN A 118 8.13 -16.90 23.89
C ASN A 118 9.15 -15.84 24.33
N PHE A 119 9.72 -15.06 23.39
CA PHE A 119 10.58 -13.91 23.75
C PHE A 119 9.85 -12.90 24.64
N VAL A 120 8.61 -12.54 24.29
CA VAL A 120 7.78 -11.66 25.13
C VAL A 120 7.45 -12.33 26.47
N ALA A 121 7.22 -13.64 26.53
CA ALA A 121 7.00 -14.35 27.79
C ALA A 121 8.22 -14.25 28.74
N ILE A 122 9.44 -14.40 28.22
CA ILE A 122 10.68 -14.25 29.01
C ILE A 122 10.84 -12.79 29.49
N GLN A 123 10.63 -11.80 28.61
CA GLN A 123 10.64 -10.39 29.05
C GLN A 123 9.58 -10.07 30.12
N LYS A 124 8.39 -10.68 30.02
CA LYS A 124 7.26 -10.49 30.95
C LYS A 124 7.39 -11.30 32.25
N ILE A 125 8.32 -12.27 32.35
CA ILE A 125 8.62 -12.95 33.61
C ILE A 125 9.79 -12.29 34.33
N LEU A 126 10.86 -11.90 33.62
CA LEU A 126 11.94 -11.05 34.14
C LEU A 126 11.38 -9.77 34.78
N LYS A 127 10.62 -8.96 34.01
CA LYS A 127 9.99 -7.73 34.56
C LYS A 127 8.97 -7.99 35.69
N LYS A 128 8.52 -9.23 35.90
CA LYS A 128 7.71 -9.58 37.07
C LYS A 128 8.59 -9.93 38.27
N HIS A 129 9.66 -10.70 38.04
CA HIS A 129 10.67 -11.03 39.04
C HIS A 129 11.24 -9.76 39.67
N ASP A 130 11.82 -8.86 38.87
CA ASP A 130 12.46 -7.62 39.36
C ASP A 130 11.49 -6.77 40.21
N ARG A 131 10.19 -6.82 39.89
CA ARG A 131 9.12 -6.11 40.63
C ARG A 131 8.66 -6.81 41.91
N TRP A 132 8.85 -8.12 42.04
CA TRP A 132 8.46 -8.92 43.20
C TRP A 132 9.61 -9.08 44.21
N THR A 133 10.85 -9.19 43.73
CA THR A 133 12.04 -9.46 44.54
C THR A 133 12.89 -8.22 44.80
N GLY A 134 12.78 -7.19 43.95
CA GLY A 134 13.61 -5.97 44.01
C GLY A 134 15.01 -6.12 43.38
N LEU A 135 15.33 -7.29 42.81
CA LEU A 135 16.63 -7.59 42.20
C LEU A 135 16.62 -7.37 40.68
N ASP A 136 17.71 -6.87 40.09
CA ASP A 136 17.83 -6.68 38.64
C ASP A 136 18.30 -7.96 37.92
N LEU A 137 17.46 -9.01 38.02
CA LEU A 137 17.68 -10.26 37.28
C LEU A 137 17.66 -10.02 35.77
N LYS A 138 16.82 -9.08 35.30
CA LYS A 138 16.79 -8.65 33.90
C LYS A 138 18.19 -8.29 33.37
N GLN A 139 18.99 -7.51 34.10
CA GLN A 139 20.35 -7.16 33.67
C GLN A 139 21.29 -8.37 33.72
N ALA A 140 21.22 -9.21 34.76
CA ALA A 140 22.01 -10.44 34.84
C ALA A 140 21.71 -11.42 33.68
N PHE A 141 20.44 -11.52 33.26
CA PHE A 141 20.02 -12.37 32.14
C PHE A 141 20.40 -11.83 30.74
N VAL A 142 20.92 -10.60 30.62
CA VAL A 142 21.31 -10.01 29.33
C VAL A 142 22.33 -10.88 28.60
N GLN A 143 23.29 -11.49 29.31
CA GLN A 143 24.29 -12.34 28.65
C GLN A 143 23.66 -13.66 28.15
N LYS A 144 22.89 -14.37 28.98
CA LYS A 144 22.16 -15.58 28.56
C LYS A 144 21.25 -15.34 27.34
N LEU A 145 20.63 -14.16 27.25
CA LEU A 145 19.81 -13.74 26.09
C LEU A 145 20.62 -13.34 24.85
N ARG A 146 21.92 -13.02 24.98
CA ARG A 146 22.84 -12.87 23.84
C ARG A 146 23.36 -14.22 23.36
N ASP A 147 23.61 -15.14 24.29
CA ASP A 147 24.11 -16.50 24.00
C ASP A 147 23.02 -17.37 23.35
N LYS A 148 21.75 -17.15 23.73
CA LYS A 148 20.55 -17.84 23.20
C LYS A 148 19.56 -16.83 22.60
N PRO A 149 19.88 -16.18 21.46
CA PRO A 149 19.12 -15.04 20.96
C PRO A 149 17.79 -15.45 20.31
N LEU A 150 16.68 -15.09 20.97
CA LEU A 150 15.32 -15.28 20.44
C LEU A 150 14.85 -14.09 19.58
N ASP A 151 15.40 -12.89 19.76
CA ASP A 151 15.00 -11.67 19.06
C ASP A 151 15.60 -11.53 17.65
N ASN A 152 16.69 -12.24 17.36
CA ASN A 152 17.46 -12.12 16.12
C ASN A 152 17.16 -13.20 15.06
N GLN A 153 16.14 -14.03 15.25
CA GLN A 153 15.77 -15.11 14.33
C GLN A 153 15.15 -14.57 13.04
N ARG A 154 15.92 -14.55 11.93
CA ARG A 154 15.54 -13.92 10.65
C ARG A 154 15.12 -14.94 9.59
N PHE A 155 13.82 -15.21 9.54
CA PHE A 155 13.19 -16.04 8.52
C PHE A 155 13.27 -15.47 7.09
N ASP A 156 13.76 -14.24 6.89
CA ASP A 156 13.85 -13.56 5.61
C ASP A 156 14.62 -14.36 4.53
N VAL A 157 15.66 -15.11 4.93
CA VAL A 157 16.44 -15.96 4.01
C VAL A 157 15.53 -17.05 3.42
N ALA A 158 14.91 -17.87 4.27
CA ALA A 158 13.99 -18.93 3.88
C ALA A 158 12.81 -18.37 3.07
N ILE A 159 12.26 -17.23 3.47
CA ILE A 159 11.18 -16.51 2.76
C ILE A 159 11.57 -16.17 1.31
N VAL A 160 12.79 -15.69 1.07
CA VAL A 160 13.27 -15.38 -0.30
C VAL A 160 13.46 -16.66 -1.12
N TYR A 161 14.03 -17.72 -0.54
CA TYR A 161 14.18 -19.01 -1.22
C TYR A 161 12.83 -19.66 -1.57
N ILE A 162 11.91 -19.74 -0.61
CA ILE A 162 10.54 -20.24 -0.82
C ILE A 162 9.85 -19.46 -1.94
N SER A 163 10.01 -18.13 -1.98
CA SER A 163 9.46 -17.31 -3.06
C SER A 163 10.06 -17.61 -4.43
N ALA A 164 11.36 -17.89 -4.52
CA ALA A 164 12.01 -18.22 -5.79
C ALA A 164 11.58 -19.61 -6.30
N LEU A 165 11.45 -20.59 -5.39
CA LEU A 165 10.96 -21.94 -5.73
C LEU A 165 9.48 -21.93 -6.14
N HIS A 166 8.62 -21.13 -5.49
CA HIS A 166 7.23 -20.92 -5.93
C HIS A 166 7.15 -20.30 -7.33
N ASP A 167 8.01 -19.33 -7.66
CA ASP A 167 8.04 -18.72 -9.00
C ASP A 167 8.47 -19.75 -10.07
N LEU A 168 9.47 -20.58 -9.77
CA LEU A 168 9.88 -21.69 -10.63
C LEU A 168 8.74 -22.71 -10.85
N CYS A 169 7.99 -23.09 -9.81
CA CYS A 169 6.82 -23.97 -9.95
C CYS A 169 5.73 -23.34 -10.82
N ARG A 170 5.35 -22.07 -10.57
CA ARG A 170 4.32 -21.35 -11.35
C ARG A 170 4.70 -21.22 -12.83
N ASN A 171 5.99 -20.98 -13.10
CA ASN A 171 6.52 -20.83 -14.45
C ASN A 171 6.96 -22.16 -15.08
N ARG A 172 6.71 -23.31 -14.44
CA ARG A 172 7.10 -24.67 -14.91
C ARG A 172 8.60 -24.84 -15.19
N GLY A 173 9.44 -24.05 -14.52
CA GLY A 173 10.87 -23.92 -14.79
C GLY A 173 11.23 -23.14 -16.06
N ASN A 174 10.26 -22.68 -16.87
CA ASN A 174 10.54 -21.80 -17.99
C ASN A 174 11.02 -20.44 -17.48
N LYS A 175 12.27 -20.09 -17.80
CA LYS A 175 12.77 -18.72 -17.64
C LYS A 175 11.97 -17.83 -18.58
N GLY A 176 11.19 -16.89 -18.02
CA GLY A 176 10.47 -15.87 -18.80
C GLY A 176 11.41 -15.22 -19.83
N SER A 177 10.93 -15.10 -21.08
CA SER A 177 11.78 -15.03 -22.27
C SER A 177 12.40 -13.66 -22.56
N ASN A 178 13.11 -13.09 -21.57
CA ASN A 178 14.19 -12.13 -21.80
C ASN A 178 15.15 -11.99 -20.59
N PRO A 179 16.33 -12.64 -20.60
CA PRO A 179 17.40 -12.31 -19.64
C PRO A 179 17.97 -10.89 -19.85
N ASN A 180 17.79 -10.29 -21.03
CA ASN A 180 18.33 -8.97 -21.38
C ASN A 180 17.49 -7.77 -20.89
N LYS A 181 16.54 -7.97 -19.97
CA LYS A 181 15.87 -6.89 -19.22
C LYS A 181 16.36 -6.78 -17.76
N THR A 182 17.63 -7.11 -17.52
CA THR A 182 18.29 -7.00 -16.22
C THR A 182 18.83 -5.58 -15.93
N GLY A 183 18.89 -5.24 -14.64
CA GLY A 183 20.07 -4.56 -14.09
C GLY A 183 19.99 -3.07 -13.75
N ILE A 184 19.31 -2.21 -14.52
CA ILE A 184 19.34 -0.74 -14.25
C ILE A 184 17.93 -0.14 -14.05
N ASN A 185 16.96 -0.49 -14.90
CA ASN A 185 15.69 0.23 -15.03
C ASN A 185 14.52 -0.33 -14.18
N ALA A 186 14.79 -0.95 -13.03
CA ALA A 186 13.77 -1.42 -12.06
C ALA A 186 12.98 -0.29 -11.33
N ASP A 187 13.15 0.94 -11.80
CA ASP A 187 12.44 2.17 -11.41
C ASP A 187 12.36 3.15 -12.63
N GLY A 188 12.61 2.64 -13.84
CA GLY A 188 13.14 3.39 -14.99
C GLY A 188 12.51 3.07 -16.34
N ASP A 189 11.20 2.88 -16.37
CA ASP A 189 10.38 3.32 -17.51
C ASP A 189 9.07 3.86 -16.93
N GLN A 190 9.03 5.18 -16.71
CA GLN A 190 7.84 5.89 -16.25
C GLN A 190 7.23 6.67 -17.42
N ASN A 191 6.78 5.94 -18.43
CA ASN A 191 5.58 6.33 -19.17
C ASN A 191 4.53 6.82 -18.15
N ALA A 192 4.03 8.05 -18.33
CA ALA A 192 3.40 8.84 -17.27
C ALA A 192 1.96 8.39 -16.93
N PHE A 193 1.84 7.21 -16.33
CA PHE A 193 0.59 6.63 -15.86
C PHE A 193 0.31 6.97 -14.39
N GLU A 194 -0.93 7.30 -14.09
CA GLU A 194 -1.40 7.70 -12.77
C GLU A 194 -1.47 6.48 -11.83
N ARG A 195 -0.41 6.27 -11.05
CA ARG A 195 -0.27 5.15 -10.11
C ARG A 195 -0.86 5.47 -8.74
N ALA A 196 -2.00 4.86 -8.42
CA ALA A 196 -2.56 4.89 -7.07
C ALA A 196 -1.55 4.27 -6.09
N THR A 197 -1.16 5.03 -5.06
CA THR A 197 -0.17 4.59 -4.06
C THR A 197 -0.76 4.73 -2.66
N ALA A 198 -1.07 3.60 -2.02
CA ALA A 198 -1.57 3.55 -0.65
C ALA A 198 -0.48 3.08 0.32
N LYS A 199 -0.64 3.39 1.61
CA LYS A 199 0.34 3.07 2.66
C LYS A 199 -0.34 2.62 3.93
N TYR A 200 0.22 1.58 4.53
CA TYR A 200 -0.33 0.94 5.72
C TYR A 200 0.78 0.69 6.74
N TRP A 201 0.48 0.82 8.02
CA TRP A 201 1.30 0.29 9.10
C TRP A 201 0.92 -1.15 9.39
N ILE A 202 1.91 -1.96 9.77
CA ILE A 202 1.75 -3.37 10.13
C ILE A 202 2.40 -3.58 11.48
N HIS A 203 1.65 -4.10 12.45
CA HIS A 203 2.18 -4.43 13.77
C HIS A 203 3.22 -5.56 13.67
N PRO A 204 4.31 -5.56 14.47
CA PRO A 204 5.33 -6.61 14.41
C PRO A 204 4.84 -8.06 14.58
N ASP A 205 3.67 -8.28 15.20
CA ASP A 205 3.01 -9.61 15.24
C ASP A 205 2.62 -10.14 13.85
N ASN A 206 2.31 -9.24 12.90
CA ASN A 206 1.65 -9.57 11.63
C ASN A 206 2.62 -9.56 10.43
N ILE A 207 3.88 -9.16 10.61
CA ILE A 207 4.84 -8.95 9.51
C ILE A 207 5.05 -10.23 8.70
N THR A 208 5.29 -11.37 9.36
CA THR A 208 5.56 -12.65 8.69
C THR A 208 4.33 -13.18 7.98
N GLU A 209 3.15 -13.01 8.59
CA GLU A 209 1.87 -13.41 7.99
C GLU A 209 1.56 -12.61 6.72
N VAL A 210 1.73 -11.29 6.74
CA VAL A 210 1.51 -10.44 5.56
C VAL A 210 2.56 -10.72 4.47
N LYS A 211 3.83 -10.97 4.82
CA LYS A 211 4.83 -11.44 3.84
C LYS A 211 4.37 -12.72 3.15
N ALA A 212 3.94 -13.71 3.93
CA ALA A 212 3.49 -15.00 3.43
C ALA A 212 2.23 -14.86 2.54
N ILE A 213 1.21 -14.09 2.94
CA ILE A 213 0.03 -13.82 2.11
C ILE A 213 0.41 -13.22 0.76
N ILE A 214 1.29 -12.21 0.74
CA ILE A 214 1.71 -11.58 -0.51
C ILE A 214 2.46 -12.57 -1.41
N MET A 215 3.31 -13.44 -0.85
CA MET A 215 4.07 -14.46 -1.60
C MET A 215 3.18 -15.49 -2.32
N LEU A 216 1.98 -15.79 -1.80
CA LEU A 216 1.00 -16.66 -2.46
C LEU A 216 0.55 -16.09 -3.82
N HIS A 217 0.77 -14.79 -4.07
CA HIS A 217 0.31 -14.09 -5.28
C HIS A 217 1.43 -13.40 -6.07
N LEU A 218 2.45 -12.85 -5.42
CA LEU A 218 3.55 -12.07 -6.03
C LEU A 218 4.92 -12.58 -5.53
N PRO A 219 5.87 -12.91 -6.42
CA PRO A 219 7.20 -13.31 -6.00
C PRO A 219 8.01 -12.11 -5.48
N VAL A 220 9.00 -12.39 -4.63
CA VAL A 220 9.98 -11.41 -4.17
C VAL A 220 10.89 -10.98 -5.32
N LEU A 221 10.97 -9.67 -5.55
CA LEU A 221 11.81 -9.08 -6.59
C LEU A 221 13.28 -9.03 -6.13
N ILE A 222 14.06 -10.03 -6.56
CA ILE A 222 15.51 -10.06 -6.40
C ILE A 222 16.18 -9.22 -7.50
N PHE A 223 16.91 -8.17 -7.11
CA PHE A 223 17.53 -7.21 -8.04
C PHE A 223 18.75 -7.75 -8.79
N ASN A 224 19.61 -8.50 -8.10
CA ASN A 224 20.75 -9.20 -8.69
C ASN A 224 20.51 -10.71 -8.53
N LYS A 225 20.34 -11.42 -9.65
CA LYS A 225 20.08 -12.87 -9.69
C LYS A 225 21.35 -13.73 -9.76
N GLU A 226 22.53 -13.10 -9.91
CA GLU A 226 23.83 -13.76 -10.03
C GLU A 226 24.51 -13.89 -8.67
N LYS A 227 24.31 -12.91 -7.78
CA LYS A 227 24.74 -12.98 -6.37
C LYS A 227 23.77 -13.84 -5.56
N LYS A 228 24.28 -14.70 -4.68
CA LYS A 228 23.48 -15.31 -3.60
C LYS A 228 22.87 -14.20 -2.73
N TRP A 229 21.59 -14.29 -2.41
CA TRP A 229 20.90 -13.29 -1.60
C TRP A 229 21.43 -13.29 -0.15
N GLU A 230 21.74 -12.10 0.36
CA GLU A 230 22.14 -11.87 1.74
C GLU A 230 21.17 -10.91 2.43
N VAL A 231 21.07 -10.99 3.76
CA VAL A 231 20.25 -10.08 4.58
C VAL A 231 20.67 -8.62 4.39
N SER A 232 21.95 -8.37 4.10
CA SER A 232 22.53 -7.08 3.74
C SER A 232 21.87 -6.45 2.51
N ASP A 233 21.53 -7.22 1.47
CA ASP A 233 20.95 -6.73 0.21
C ASP A 233 19.55 -6.12 0.39
N SER A 234 18.88 -6.43 1.50
CA SER A 234 17.59 -5.82 1.87
C SER A 234 17.71 -4.42 2.48
N ALA A 235 18.90 -4.02 2.96
CA ALA A 235 19.09 -2.78 3.68
C ALA A 235 18.99 -1.57 2.74
N ILE A 236 18.23 -0.55 3.15
CA ILE A 236 18.12 0.73 2.44
C ILE A 236 18.29 1.87 3.44
N SER A 237 19.27 2.72 3.16
CA SER A 237 19.47 3.98 3.87
C SER A 237 19.10 5.16 2.98
N SER A 238 18.60 6.23 3.57
CA SER A 238 18.35 7.49 2.86
C SER A 238 18.54 8.68 3.80
N VAL A 239 19.57 9.47 3.55
CA VAL A 239 19.78 10.77 4.20
C VAL A 239 18.92 11.79 3.47
N TYR A 240 17.98 12.41 4.17
CA TYR A 240 17.19 13.53 3.67
C TYR A 240 17.91 14.85 3.93
N MET A 241 17.82 15.72 2.93
CA MET A 241 18.35 17.08 2.97
C MET A 241 17.21 18.04 3.34
N ASP A 242 17.50 19.01 4.21
CA ASP A 242 16.65 20.19 4.45
C ASP A 242 17.54 21.34 4.98
N ASN A 243 16.96 22.49 5.29
CA ASN A 243 17.64 23.63 5.90
C ASN A 243 17.16 23.91 7.34
N ASP A 244 17.76 24.90 7.99
CA ASP A 244 17.49 25.29 9.39
C ASP A 244 16.03 25.74 9.62
N ASN A 245 15.35 26.23 8.59
CA ASN A 245 13.94 26.64 8.63
C ASN A 245 12.97 25.48 8.37
N PHE A 246 13.47 24.31 7.95
CA PHE A 246 12.68 23.15 7.53
C PHE A 246 11.72 23.49 6.37
N ASP A 247 12.21 24.21 5.37
CA ASP A 247 11.41 24.64 4.21
C ASP A 247 10.91 23.45 3.39
N LEU A 248 11.74 22.42 3.16
CA LEU A 248 11.31 21.23 2.41
C LEU A 248 10.31 20.41 3.22
N TYR A 249 10.51 20.23 4.53
CA TYR A 249 9.50 19.62 5.40
C TYR A 249 8.15 20.32 5.26
N THR A 250 8.13 21.64 5.37
CA THR A 250 6.93 22.46 5.46
C THR A 250 6.12 22.36 4.16
N GLY A 251 6.74 22.63 3.01
CA GLY A 251 6.07 22.47 1.73
C GLY A 251 5.69 21.02 1.39
N ARG A 252 6.44 20.03 1.87
CA ARG A 252 6.09 18.60 1.71
C ARG A 252 4.95 18.14 2.59
N LEU A 253 4.69 18.81 3.71
CA LEU A 253 3.55 18.56 4.60
C LEU A 253 2.29 19.27 4.09
N GLN A 254 2.39 20.55 3.73
CA GLN A 254 1.29 21.34 3.15
C GLN A 254 0.90 20.85 1.74
N ARG A 255 1.85 20.26 1.01
CA ARG A 255 1.76 19.82 -0.40
C ARG A 255 1.67 20.97 -1.40
N ASP A 256 2.56 21.93 -1.26
CA ASP A 256 2.61 23.08 -2.17
C ASP A 256 2.98 22.67 -3.60
N GLU A 257 2.67 23.54 -4.55
CA GLU A 257 3.06 23.38 -5.96
C GLU A 257 4.60 23.43 -6.06
N GLY A 258 5.20 22.45 -6.74
CA GLY A 258 6.66 22.31 -6.81
C GLY A 258 7.34 21.73 -5.55
N ALA A 259 6.62 21.39 -4.46
CA ALA A 259 7.27 21.05 -3.19
C ALA A 259 8.22 19.83 -3.27
N GLU A 260 9.51 20.06 -3.01
CA GLU A 260 10.60 19.09 -3.22
C GLU A 260 10.93 18.28 -1.96
N ALA A 261 11.34 17.02 -2.15
CA ALA A 261 12.05 16.24 -1.13
C ALA A 261 13.29 15.64 -1.77
N ILE A 262 14.47 16.06 -1.31
CA ILE A 262 15.78 15.64 -1.83
C ILE A 262 16.42 14.68 -0.84
N ARG A 263 17.01 13.59 -1.33
CA ARG A 263 17.66 12.58 -0.49
C ARG A 263 18.78 11.82 -1.19
N LEU A 264 19.78 11.45 -0.41
CA LEU A 264 20.94 10.66 -0.82
C LEU A 264 20.77 9.23 -0.32
N ARG A 265 20.70 8.26 -1.24
CA ARG A 265 20.27 6.89 -0.99
C ARG A 265 21.32 5.88 -1.41
N TRP A 266 21.56 4.87 -0.58
CA TRP A 266 22.28 3.66 -0.96
C TRP A 266 21.49 2.41 -0.54
N TYR A 267 21.92 1.28 -1.09
CA TYR A 267 21.36 -0.06 -0.87
C TYR A 267 22.49 -0.95 -0.36
N GLY A 268 22.25 -1.77 0.66
CA GLY A 268 23.30 -2.57 1.27
C GLY A 268 24.19 -1.81 2.28
N PRO A 269 25.39 -2.33 2.58
CA PRO A 269 26.27 -1.84 3.63
C PRO A 269 26.92 -0.48 3.32
N TYR A 270 27.59 0.12 4.33
CA TYR A 270 28.12 1.49 4.29
C TYR A 270 29.14 1.72 3.16
N ASP A 271 29.98 0.73 2.87
CA ASP A 271 31.03 0.70 1.86
C ASP A 271 30.51 0.64 0.41
N THR A 272 29.19 0.57 0.21
CA THR A 272 28.56 0.61 -1.10
C THR A 272 28.96 1.87 -1.86
N LYS A 273 29.82 1.70 -2.87
CA LYS A 273 30.39 2.77 -3.71
C LYS A 273 29.36 3.59 -4.51
N SER A 274 28.09 3.22 -4.49
CA SER A 274 27.03 3.73 -5.36
C SER A 274 25.95 4.48 -4.59
N VAL A 275 25.83 5.78 -4.83
CA VAL A 275 24.81 6.64 -4.21
C VAL A 275 23.83 7.13 -5.26
N PHE A 276 22.54 6.96 -5.01
CA PHE A 276 21.47 7.56 -5.78
C PHE A 276 21.07 8.90 -5.17
N VAL A 277 21.22 9.97 -5.94
CA VAL A 277 20.66 11.27 -5.62
C VAL A 277 19.22 11.23 -6.12
N GLU A 278 18.23 11.22 -5.22
CA GLU A 278 16.81 11.17 -5.56
C GLU A 278 16.09 12.47 -5.20
N ARG A 279 15.30 12.99 -6.15
CA ARG A 279 14.40 14.14 -5.94
C ARG A 279 12.95 13.73 -6.13
N LYS A 280 12.07 14.24 -5.27
CA LYS A 280 10.60 14.12 -5.43
C LYS A 280 9.95 15.49 -5.45
N THR A 281 9.48 15.92 -6.61
CA THR A 281 8.74 17.18 -6.78
C THR A 281 7.25 16.89 -6.74
N HIS A 282 6.53 17.53 -5.81
CA HIS A 282 5.08 17.54 -5.83
C HIS A 282 4.61 18.50 -6.92
N HIS A 283 3.72 18.03 -7.81
CA HIS A 283 3.25 18.79 -8.99
C HIS A 283 4.36 19.55 -9.73
N ALA A 284 5.08 18.86 -10.61
CA ALA A 284 6.10 19.47 -11.45
C ALA A 284 5.48 20.25 -12.61
N ALA A 285 5.78 21.55 -12.71
CA ALA A 285 5.31 22.41 -13.80
C ALA A 285 5.69 21.86 -15.19
N TRP A 286 6.89 21.27 -15.33
CA TRP A 286 7.37 20.67 -16.58
C TRP A 286 6.64 19.37 -16.98
N LEU A 287 5.81 18.80 -16.10
CA LEU A 287 5.02 17.58 -16.34
C LEU A 287 3.53 17.80 -16.05
N GLN A 288 3.00 18.97 -16.44
CA GLN A 288 1.58 19.33 -16.39
C GLN A 288 0.95 19.21 -14.98
N GLY A 289 1.73 19.42 -13.92
CA GLY A 289 1.28 19.27 -12.53
C GLY A 289 1.27 17.82 -12.01
N ALA A 290 1.81 16.85 -12.75
CA ALA A 290 2.03 15.52 -12.20
C ALA A 290 3.10 15.54 -11.09
N SER A 291 2.96 14.70 -10.05
CA SER A 291 4.02 14.52 -9.05
C SER A 291 5.09 13.55 -9.56
N VAL A 292 6.35 13.94 -9.44
CA VAL A 292 7.48 13.28 -10.13
C VAL A 292 8.48 12.71 -9.11
N LYS A 293 9.19 11.63 -9.49
CA LYS A 293 10.34 11.11 -8.76
C LYS A 293 11.49 10.84 -9.73
N ASP A 294 12.48 11.73 -9.67
CA ASP A 294 13.69 11.69 -10.50
C ASP A 294 14.88 11.17 -9.68
N ARG A 295 15.88 10.63 -10.38
CA ARG A 295 17.15 10.23 -9.75
C ARG A 295 18.29 10.12 -10.74
N PHE A 296 19.51 10.37 -10.27
CA PHE A 296 20.75 9.99 -10.95
C PHE A 296 21.69 9.26 -9.97
N ARG A 297 22.82 8.75 -10.48
CA ARG A 297 23.78 7.94 -9.73
C ARG A 297 25.14 8.63 -9.69
N LEU A 298 25.72 8.72 -8.50
CA LEU A 298 27.10 9.15 -8.26
C LEU A 298 27.90 8.01 -7.62
N ASN A 299 29.22 8.06 -7.77
CA ASN A 299 30.09 7.28 -6.89
C ASN A 299 30.25 8.01 -5.55
N GLU A 300 30.42 7.26 -4.47
CA GLU A 300 30.45 7.80 -3.10
C GLU A 300 31.45 8.98 -2.89
N PRO A 301 32.70 8.92 -3.42
CA PRO A 301 33.64 10.04 -3.31
C PRO A 301 33.22 11.32 -4.06
N GLN A 302 32.32 11.21 -5.04
CA GLN A 302 31.82 12.35 -5.83
C GLN A 302 30.67 13.09 -5.13
N VAL A 303 30.09 12.53 -4.06
CA VAL A 303 28.91 13.12 -3.39
C VAL A 303 29.25 14.42 -2.66
N ASN A 304 30.33 14.46 -1.87
CA ASN A 304 30.70 15.70 -1.16
C ASN A 304 31.09 16.84 -2.12
N PRO A 305 31.94 16.62 -3.16
CA PRO A 305 32.20 17.63 -4.19
C PRO A 305 30.93 18.11 -4.91
N PHE A 306 29.97 17.22 -5.20
CA PHE A 306 28.70 17.62 -5.82
C PHE A 306 27.88 18.54 -4.92
N LEU A 307 27.75 18.22 -3.63
CA LEU A 307 27.02 19.04 -2.66
C LEU A 307 27.68 20.40 -2.39
N ARG A 308 29.00 20.52 -2.56
CA ARG A 308 29.74 21.79 -2.45
C ARG A 308 29.83 22.58 -3.76
N GLY A 309 29.27 22.08 -4.87
CA GLY A 309 29.37 22.71 -6.20
C GLY A 309 30.73 22.52 -6.91
N GLU A 310 31.71 21.88 -6.28
CA GLU A 310 33.02 21.55 -6.88
C GLU A 310 32.91 20.57 -8.04
N TYR A 311 31.92 19.67 -8.00
CA TYR A 311 31.60 18.73 -9.07
C TYR A 311 30.23 19.08 -9.66
N THR A 312 30.26 19.66 -10.85
CA THR A 312 29.12 20.31 -11.52
C THR A 312 28.26 19.32 -12.30
N ALA A 313 27.00 19.71 -12.56
CA ALA A 313 26.10 18.95 -13.44
C ALA A 313 26.68 18.74 -14.86
N ASP A 314 27.44 19.70 -15.40
CA ASP A 314 28.12 19.55 -16.69
C ASP A 314 29.21 18.49 -16.66
N GLN A 315 30.03 18.46 -15.59
CA GLN A 315 31.05 17.42 -15.39
C GLN A 315 30.40 16.04 -15.21
N ILE A 316 29.29 15.94 -14.48
CA ILE A 316 28.50 14.69 -14.36
C ILE A 316 28.00 14.24 -15.73
N ALA A 317 27.42 15.14 -16.53
CA ALA A 317 26.95 14.81 -17.87
C ALA A 317 28.09 14.34 -18.79
N ASN A 318 29.24 15.02 -18.78
CA ASN A 318 30.45 14.61 -19.50
C ASN A 318 30.91 13.20 -19.07
N ASP A 319 30.87 12.89 -17.77
CA ASP A 319 31.23 11.58 -17.23
C ASP A 319 30.30 10.46 -17.73
N PHE A 320 29.03 10.79 -18.06
CA PHE A 320 28.04 9.85 -18.58
C PHE A 320 28.02 9.74 -20.12
N ARG A 321 28.50 10.72 -20.89
CA ARG A 321 28.54 10.68 -22.37
C ARG A 321 29.24 9.43 -22.94
N ASN A 322 30.24 8.92 -22.25
CA ASN A 322 30.99 7.71 -22.65
C ASN A 322 30.36 6.41 -22.13
N LYS A 323 29.20 6.47 -21.45
CA LYS A 323 28.60 5.35 -20.69
C LYS A 323 27.09 5.15 -20.94
N ALA A 324 26.41 6.12 -21.55
CA ALA A 324 24.96 6.11 -21.77
C ALA A 324 24.59 6.84 -23.07
N ASP A 325 23.34 6.68 -23.51
CA ASP A 325 22.76 7.41 -24.64
C ASP A 325 22.53 8.90 -24.31
N GLN A 326 22.44 9.73 -25.36
CA GLN A 326 22.29 11.19 -25.20
C GLN A 326 21.05 11.59 -24.37
N ALA A 327 19.91 10.91 -24.53
CA ALA A 327 18.70 11.25 -23.79
C ALA A 327 18.83 10.92 -22.29
N THR A 328 19.52 9.84 -21.94
CA THR A 328 19.92 9.57 -20.55
C THR A 328 20.89 10.63 -20.02
N VAL A 329 21.87 11.08 -20.81
CA VAL A 329 22.81 12.15 -20.41
C VAL A 329 22.09 13.47 -20.15
N ASP A 330 21.21 13.90 -21.05
CA ASP A 330 20.44 15.15 -20.93
C ASP A 330 19.49 15.12 -19.72
N ASN A 331 18.88 13.97 -19.46
CA ASN A 331 18.05 13.75 -18.27
C ASN A 331 18.87 13.79 -16.97
N VAL A 332 20.04 13.13 -16.93
CA VAL A 332 20.96 13.21 -15.80
C VAL A 332 21.44 14.65 -15.55
N HIS A 333 21.75 15.41 -16.61
CA HIS A 333 22.11 16.83 -16.52
C HIS A 333 20.98 17.68 -15.94
N PHE A 334 19.75 17.53 -16.43
CA PHE A 334 18.58 18.24 -15.93
C PHE A 334 18.33 17.98 -14.43
N ILE A 335 18.39 16.71 -14.00
CA ILE A 335 18.16 16.34 -12.60
C ILE A 335 19.33 16.83 -11.72
N ALA A 336 20.57 16.66 -12.15
CA ALA A 336 21.76 17.11 -11.41
C ALA A 336 21.77 18.63 -11.23
N SER A 337 21.49 19.39 -12.31
CA SER A 337 21.38 20.85 -12.29
C SER A 337 20.28 21.30 -11.34
N GLY A 338 19.08 20.72 -11.45
CA GLY A 338 17.95 21.06 -10.59
C GLY A 338 18.19 20.76 -9.11
N VAL A 339 18.87 19.65 -8.78
CA VAL A 339 19.24 19.34 -7.39
C VAL A 339 20.35 20.25 -6.88
N GLN A 340 21.36 20.56 -7.69
CA GLN A 340 22.48 21.43 -7.29
C GLN A 340 22.03 22.87 -7.08
N ALA A 341 21.12 23.38 -7.93
CA ALA A 341 20.43 24.65 -7.71
C ALA A 341 19.64 24.63 -6.39
N SER A 342 18.78 23.63 -6.16
CA SER A 342 18.00 23.52 -4.91
C SER A 342 18.88 23.43 -3.66
N VAL A 343 20.03 22.77 -3.71
CA VAL A 343 20.99 22.71 -2.59
C VAL A 343 21.60 24.08 -2.30
N ASN A 344 22.01 24.81 -3.33
CA ASN A 344 22.64 26.12 -3.19
C ASN A 344 21.64 27.22 -2.80
N GLU A 345 20.50 27.32 -3.49
CA GLU A 345 19.49 28.36 -3.26
C GLU A 345 18.85 28.26 -1.87
N LYS A 346 18.59 27.03 -1.40
CA LYS A 346 17.89 26.77 -0.14
C LYS A 346 18.83 26.40 1.01
N GLN A 347 20.15 26.42 0.78
CA GLN A 347 21.20 26.07 1.75
C GLN A 347 20.97 24.68 2.41
N LEU A 348 20.71 23.65 1.60
CA LEU A 348 20.30 22.33 2.09
C LEU A 348 21.49 21.52 2.63
N ARG A 349 21.33 20.94 3.82
CA ARG A 349 22.33 20.08 4.47
C ARG A 349 21.74 18.72 4.92
N PRO A 350 22.57 17.73 5.28
CA PRO A 350 22.10 16.47 5.86
C PRO A 350 21.36 16.71 7.19
N ILE A 351 20.10 16.27 7.28
CA ILE A 351 19.26 16.46 8.49
C ILE A 351 18.81 15.14 9.11
N LEU A 352 18.41 14.14 8.30
CA LEU A 352 17.81 12.92 8.84
C LEU A 352 18.11 11.67 7.98
N ARG A 353 18.72 10.64 8.56
CA ARG A 353 18.79 9.30 7.97
C ARG A 353 17.51 8.54 8.29
N ALA A 354 16.87 7.96 7.27
CA ALA A 354 15.93 6.86 7.44
C ALA A 354 16.56 5.56 6.94
N PHE A 355 16.77 4.61 7.86
CA PHE A 355 17.18 3.23 7.60
C PHE A 355 15.96 2.30 7.63
N TYR A 356 15.93 1.27 6.79
CA TYR A 356 14.97 0.16 6.88
C TYR A 356 15.43 -1.04 6.02
N ASN A 357 14.91 -2.24 6.32
CA ASN A 357 15.03 -3.41 5.46
C ASN A 357 13.79 -3.50 4.55
N ARG A 358 13.95 -3.64 3.23
CA ARG A 358 12.84 -3.73 2.26
C ARG A 358 12.72 -5.11 1.63
N THR A 359 11.54 -5.71 1.73
CA THR A 359 11.10 -6.76 0.79
C THR A 359 10.23 -6.11 -0.29
N ALA A 360 10.49 -6.39 -1.56
CA ALA A 360 9.67 -5.92 -2.68
C ALA A 360 9.05 -7.12 -3.39
N PHE A 361 7.79 -7.00 -3.82
CA PHE A 361 7.02 -8.06 -4.45
C PHE A 361 6.44 -7.56 -5.78
N GLN A 362 6.72 -8.26 -6.87
CA GLN A 362 6.24 -7.93 -8.21
C GLN A 362 6.43 -9.14 -9.14
N LEU A 363 5.48 -9.40 -10.04
CA LEU A 363 5.69 -10.34 -11.14
C LEU A 363 6.72 -9.76 -12.13
N PRO A 364 7.61 -10.58 -12.74
CA PRO A 364 8.63 -10.07 -13.66
C PRO A 364 8.09 -9.23 -14.83
N ASP A 365 6.99 -9.70 -15.43
CA ASP A 365 6.42 -9.14 -16.66
C ASP A 365 5.14 -8.30 -16.43
N ASP A 366 4.67 -8.15 -15.18
CA ASP A 366 3.51 -7.29 -14.86
C ASP A 366 3.91 -6.08 -14.00
N GLN A 367 3.50 -4.89 -14.44
CA GLN A 367 3.67 -3.62 -13.72
C GLN A 367 2.37 -3.11 -13.07
N LYS A 368 1.22 -3.79 -13.26
CA LYS A 368 -0.08 -3.40 -12.70
C LYS A 368 -0.07 -3.31 -11.18
N LEU A 369 0.67 -4.20 -10.50
CA LEU A 369 0.76 -4.24 -9.06
C LEU A 369 2.21 -4.46 -8.61
N ARG A 370 2.74 -3.51 -7.84
CA ARG A 370 4.01 -3.62 -7.13
C ARG A 370 3.78 -3.33 -5.65
N ILE A 371 4.22 -4.21 -4.78
CA ILE A 371 4.13 -4.03 -3.32
C ILE A 371 5.54 -3.94 -2.75
N SER A 372 5.74 -3.14 -1.71
CA SER A 372 6.96 -3.19 -0.90
C SER A 372 6.64 -3.04 0.57
N LEU A 373 7.30 -3.85 1.40
CA LEU A 373 7.20 -3.86 2.84
C LEU A 373 8.54 -3.43 3.45
N ASP A 374 8.52 -2.34 4.20
CA ASP A 374 9.67 -1.79 4.91
C ASP A 374 9.61 -2.18 6.39
N THR A 375 10.52 -3.04 6.84
CA THR A 375 10.68 -3.47 8.24
C THR A 375 11.90 -2.79 8.88
N ASN A 376 12.04 -2.88 10.21
CA ASN A 376 13.16 -2.30 10.97
C ASN A 376 13.36 -0.79 10.72
N LEU A 377 12.26 -0.06 10.50
CA LEU A 377 12.30 1.35 10.14
C LEU A 377 12.86 2.17 11.32
N THR A 378 13.97 2.84 11.06
CA THR A 378 14.73 3.59 12.06
C THR A 378 15.08 4.96 11.51
N PHE A 379 14.91 5.99 12.32
CA PHE A 379 15.30 7.37 12.01
C PHE A 379 16.48 7.77 12.88
N ILE A 380 17.51 8.35 12.28
CA ILE A 380 18.76 8.71 12.96
C ILE A 380 19.15 10.14 12.58
N ARG A 381 19.55 10.93 13.58
CA ARG A 381 20.00 12.32 13.39
C ARG A 381 21.33 12.39 12.63
N GLU A 382 21.37 13.24 11.60
CA GLU A 382 22.55 13.58 10.79
C GLU A 382 23.00 15.04 11.01
N ASP A 383 22.14 15.85 11.63
CA ASP A 383 22.28 17.29 11.85
C ASP A 383 23.22 17.66 13.02
N HIS A 384 23.54 18.95 13.15
CA HIS A 384 24.31 19.50 14.28
C HIS A 384 23.58 20.67 14.99
N LEU A 385 22.24 20.72 14.92
CA LEU A 385 21.42 21.82 15.45
C LEU A 385 21.54 21.99 16.98
N ASP A 386 21.84 20.91 17.70
CA ASP A 386 22.06 20.88 19.15
C ASP A 386 23.56 21.02 19.53
N GLY A 387 24.40 21.48 18.60
CA GLY A 387 25.84 21.59 18.79
C GLY A 387 26.61 20.25 18.80
N THR A 388 25.94 19.10 18.71
CA THR A 388 26.61 17.81 18.69
C THR A 388 27.15 17.49 17.30
N LEU A 389 28.49 17.46 17.15
CA LEU A 389 29.16 17.15 15.90
C LEU A 389 29.07 15.65 15.57
N ARG A 390 28.12 15.28 14.71
CA ARG A 390 27.85 13.88 14.31
C ARG A 390 28.58 13.43 13.05
N ARG A 391 28.81 14.33 12.08
CA ARG A 391 29.41 14.00 10.78
C ARG A 391 30.87 14.43 10.79
N THR A 392 31.78 13.52 10.45
CA THR A 392 33.20 13.84 10.36
C THR A 392 33.50 14.64 9.10
N LYS A 393 34.33 15.69 9.19
CA LYS A 393 34.82 16.50 8.05
C LYS A 393 33.73 17.03 7.11
N GLU A 394 32.56 17.39 7.65
CA GLU A 394 31.37 17.78 6.88
C GLU A 394 30.94 16.78 5.78
N ASN A 395 31.16 15.49 6.01
CA ASN A 395 30.70 14.42 5.12
C ASN A 395 29.16 14.44 4.97
N TRP A 396 28.65 14.02 3.82
CA TRP A 396 27.22 13.92 3.51
C TRP A 396 26.42 12.95 4.40
N ARG A 397 27.11 12.11 5.17
CA ARG A 397 26.52 11.12 6.10
C ARG A 397 27.43 10.83 7.28
N ARG A 398 26.83 10.43 8.40
CA ARG A 398 27.46 9.77 9.54
C ARG A 398 28.20 8.50 9.13
N THR A 399 29.40 8.33 9.68
CA THR A 399 30.34 7.24 9.37
C THR A 399 30.41 6.19 10.48
N ASP A 400 29.86 6.49 11.65
CA ASP A 400 29.71 5.64 12.83
C ASP A 400 28.52 4.66 12.74
N VAL A 401 27.60 4.89 11.79
CA VAL A 401 26.34 4.14 11.67
C VAL A 401 26.35 3.24 10.42
N GLY A 402 26.33 1.93 10.64
CA GLY A 402 26.30 0.89 9.60
C GLY A 402 24.89 0.49 9.15
N ILE A 403 24.63 -0.82 9.12
CA ILE A 403 23.33 -1.46 8.82
C ILE A 403 22.86 -2.40 9.95
N ASP A 404 23.54 -2.33 11.09
CA ASP A 404 23.46 -3.19 12.26
C ASP A 404 22.32 -2.77 13.21
N TYR A 405 21.10 -2.79 12.68
CA TYR A 405 19.86 -2.65 13.45
C TYR A 405 19.83 -3.63 14.64
N PRO A 406 19.49 -3.19 15.87
CA PRO A 406 18.82 -1.92 16.19
C PRO A 406 19.75 -0.78 16.64
N PHE A 407 21.04 -0.79 16.27
CA PHE A 407 22.01 0.28 16.58
C PHE A 407 22.05 0.61 18.09
N LYS A 408 22.40 -0.38 18.91
CA LYS A 408 22.36 -0.30 20.39
C LYS A 408 23.44 0.61 21.01
N TYR A 409 24.36 1.14 20.20
CA TYR A 409 25.42 2.07 20.58
C TYR A 409 25.04 3.55 20.42
N LEU A 410 23.95 3.86 19.70
CA LEU A 410 23.45 5.22 19.56
C LEU A 410 22.58 5.60 20.77
N PRO A 411 22.77 6.80 21.35
CA PRO A 411 21.93 7.29 22.44
C PRO A 411 20.52 7.59 21.94
N ASP A 412 19.50 7.31 22.74
CA ASP A 412 18.10 7.39 22.31
C ASP A 412 17.63 8.82 21.91
N SER A 413 18.38 9.86 22.27
CA SER A 413 18.20 11.24 21.77
C SER A 413 18.54 11.43 20.29
N GLU A 414 19.19 10.45 19.66
CA GLU A 414 19.61 10.48 18.24
C GLU A 414 18.93 9.43 17.37
N ILE A 415 18.18 8.49 17.96
CA ILE A 415 17.62 7.33 17.26
C ILE A 415 16.16 7.04 17.66
N LEU A 416 15.25 7.16 16.68
CA LEU A 416 13.87 6.70 16.79
C LEU A 416 13.73 5.36 16.07
N ARG A 417 13.43 4.30 16.83
CA ARG A 417 13.12 2.97 16.31
C ARG A 417 11.60 2.88 16.15
N PHE A 418 11.11 2.91 14.90
CA PHE A 418 9.67 3.02 14.61
C PHE A 418 8.95 1.69 14.93
N PRO A 419 7.81 1.71 15.66
CA PRO A 419 7.21 0.50 16.23
C PRO A 419 6.53 -0.43 15.22
N TYR A 420 6.31 0.01 13.98
CA TYR A 420 5.57 -0.73 12.96
C TYR A 420 6.38 -0.94 11.67
N ALA A 421 6.05 -1.97 10.89
CA ALA A 421 6.49 -2.03 9.50
C ALA A 421 5.57 -1.18 8.60
N VAL A 422 6.06 -0.75 7.43
CA VAL A 422 5.32 0.10 6.49
C VAL A 422 5.15 -0.61 5.16
N LEU A 423 3.91 -0.97 4.84
CA LEU A 423 3.51 -1.48 3.53
C LEU A 423 3.22 -0.29 2.59
N GLU A 424 3.75 -0.35 1.38
CA GLU A 424 3.51 0.59 0.28
C GLU A 424 3.01 -0.22 -0.92
N THR A 425 1.73 -0.06 -1.29
CA THR A 425 1.15 -0.68 -2.49
C THR A 425 1.12 0.33 -3.63
N LYS A 426 1.45 -0.11 -4.85
CA LYS A 426 1.39 0.70 -6.08
C LYS A 426 0.57 -0.05 -7.11
N LEU A 427 -0.56 0.55 -7.47
CA LEU A 427 -1.51 0.00 -8.43
C LEU A 427 -1.53 0.90 -9.67
N GLN A 428 -1.14 0.36 -10.82
CA GLN A 428 -1.27 1.00 -12.12
C GLN A 428 -2.62 0.61 -12.71
N THR A 429 -3.67 1.27 -12.21
CA THR A 429 -5.03 1.12 -12.72
C THR A 429 -5.17 1.85 -14.04
N HIS A 430 -5.39 1.11 -15.14
CA HIS A 430 -6.10 1.69 -16.27
C HIS A 430 -7.52 2.05 -15.81
N LEU A 431 -8.09 3.15 -16.31
CA LEU A 431 -9.38 3.71 -15.87
C LEU A 431 -10.47 2.62 -15.78
N GLY A 432 -10.93 2.33 -14.56
CA GLY A 432 -11.97 1.35 -14.27
C GLY A 432 -11.52 -0.03 -13.76
N GLN A 433 -10.23 -0.37 -13.77
CA GLN A 433 -9.76 -1.64 -13.20
C GLN A 433 -9.67 -1.58 -11.66
N ALA A 434 -10.40 -2.48 -10.99
CA ALA A 434 -10.34 -2.68 -9.54
C ALA A 434 -9.04 -3.40 -9.12
N PRO A 435 -8.60 -3.26 -7.85
CA PRO A 435 -7.54 -4.10 -7.28
C PRO A 435 -7.92 -5.59 -7.31
N PRO A 436 -6.94 -6.52 -7.36
CA PRO A 436 -7.20 -7.95 -7.19
C PRO A 436 -7.88 -8.26 -5.85
N ALA A 437 -8.88 -9.14 -5.85
CA ALA A 437 -9.70 -9.40 -4.65
C ALA A 437 -8.90 -9.84 -3.40
N TRP A 438 -7.80 -10.59 -3.59
CA TRP A 438 -6.90 -10.97 -2.49
C TRP A 438 -6.20 -9.75 -1.85
N LEU A 439 -5.90 -8.72 -2.64
CA LEU A 439 -5.31 -7.48 -2.15
C LEU A 439 -6.35 -6.65 -1.40
N THR A 440 -7.60 -6.64 -1.87
CA THR A 440 -8.75 -6.04 -1.16
C THR A 440 -8.94 -6.71 0.21
N SER A 441 -9.03 -8.04 0.25
CA SER A 441 -9.07 -8.84 1.50
C SER A 441 -7.94 -8.43 2.45
N LEU A 442 -6.70 -8.36 1.95
CA LEU A 442 -5.53 -8.00 2.75
C LEU A 442 -5.58 -6.56 3.31
N ILE A 443 -5.99 -5.56 2.53
CA ILE A 443 -6.00 -4.15 2.98
C ILE A 443 -7.19 -3.83 3.90
N GLU A 444 -8.30 -4.55 3.77
CA GLU A 444 -9.47 -4.44 4.66
C GLU A 444 -9.32 -5.28 5.94
N SER A 445 -8.35 -6.21 5.97
CA SER A 445 -8.11 -7.14 7.07
C SER A 445 -7.70 -6.48 8.40
N HIS A 446 -7.73 -7.33 9.44
CA HIS A 446 -7.18 -7.02 10.76
C HIS A 446 -5.63 -6.89 10.79
N LEU A 447 -4.94 -7.27 9.71
CA LEU A 447 -3.47 -7.37 9.69
C LEU A 447 -2.77 -6.01 9.48
N VAL A 448 -3.45 -5.04 8.86
CA VAL A 448 -2.88 -3.74 8.45
C VAL A 448 -3.73 -2.56 8.93
N HIS A 449 -3.13 -1.38 9.07
CA HIS A 449 -3.81 -0.11 9.40
C HIS A 449 -3.46 0.94 8.34
N GLU A 450 -4.43 1.51 7.61
CA GLU A 450 -4.13 2.51 6.58
C GLU A 450 -3.69 3.83 7.22
N VAL A 451 -2.57 4.39 6.75
CA VAL A 451 -2.11 5.73 7.15
C VAL A 451 -1.90 6.58 5.89
N PRO A 452 -2.97 7.20 5.37
CA PRO A 452 -2.92 8.02 4.18
C PRO A 452 -1.79 9.05 4.17
N ARG A 453 -1.06 9.09 3.06
CA ARG A 453 0.05 10.03 2.79
C ARG A 453 1.29 9.89 3.69
N PHE A 454 1.36 8.90 4.60
CA PHE A 454 2.49 8.70 5.54
C PHE A 454 3.87 8.93 4.91
N SER A 455 4.68 9.80 5.52
CA SER A 455 6.02 10.15 5.05
C SER A 455 7.08 9.83 6.10
N LYS A 456 8.03 8.96 5.72
CA LYS A 456 9.22 8.62 6.51
C LYS A 456 9.97 9.88 6.96
N TYR A 457 10.18 10.84 6.05
CA TYR A 457 10.88 12.09 6.39
C TYR A 457 10.09 12.92 7.41
N LEU A 458 8.83 13.25 7.12
CA LEU A 458 8.02 14.10 7.99
C LEU A 458 7.81 13.50 9.39
N HIS A 459 7.69 12.17 9.50
CA HIS A 459 7.58 11.52 10.81
C HIS A 459 8.88 11.59 11.62
N GLY A 460 10.03 11.24 11.03
CA GLY A 460 11.30 11.27 11.77
C GLY A 460 11.77 12.69 12.10
N ALA A 461 11.56 13.66 11.20
CA ALA A 461 11.83 15.07 11.47
C ALA A 461 10.91 15.63 12.57
N CYS A 462 9.61 15.28 12.54
CA CYS A 462 8.66 15.64 13.60
C CYS A 462 9.06 15.13 14.99
N HIS A 463 9.78 14.01 15.08
CA HIS A 463 10.21 13.48 16.37
C HIS A 463 11.39 14.25 16.96
N PHE A 464 12.43 14.53 16.16
CA PHE A 464 13.66 15.16 16.66
C PHE A 464 13.61 16.68 16.71
N TYR A 465 12.82 17.33 15.84
CA TYR A 465 12.85 18.78 15.65
C TYR A 465 11.50 19.44 15.96
N LYS A 466 10.63 18.77 16.73
CA LYS A 466 9.24 19.17 16.98
C LYS A 466 9.07 20.66 17.31
N ASP A 467 9.98 21.21 18.13
CA ASP A 467 9.89 22.56 18.65
C ASP A 467 10.40 23.64 17.65
N HIS A 468 11.02 23.20 16.55
CA HIS A 468 11.42 24.04 15.40
C HIS A 468 10.42 23.99 14.23
N LEU A 469 9.40 23.11 14.29
CA LEU A 469 8.53 22.82 13.15
C LEU A 469 7.19 23.57 13.24
N PRO A 470 6.78 24.33 12.21
CA PRO A 470 5.57 25.18 12.28
C PRO A 470 4.27 24.37 12.21
N LEU A 471 4.32 23.14 11.71
CA LEU A 471 3.17 22.26 11.48
C LEU A 471 3.57 20.81 11.74
N LEU A 472 2.63 19.98 12.19
CA LEU A 472 2.86 18.57 12.52
C LEU A 472 1.91 17.65 11.71
N PRO A 473 2.35 16.46 11.25
CA PRO A 473 1.51 15.55 10.50
C PRO A 473 0.38 14.93 11.34
N TRP A 474 -0.80 14.78 10.73
CA TRP A 474 -2.01 14.28 11.41
C TRP A 474 -1.83 12.91 12.09
N TRP A 475 -1.07 11.99 11.49
CA TRP A 475 -0.91 10.60 11.95
C TRP A 475 -0.12 10.45 13.28
N LEU A 476 0.21 11.55 13.95
CA LEU A 476 0.74 11.52 15.32
C LEU A 476 -0.34 11.14 16.34
N SER A 477 -1.63 11.36 16.04
CA SER A 477 -2.73 10.81 16.85
C SER A 477 -2.64 9.28 16.93
N GLU A 478 -2.41 8.64 15.79
CA GLU A 478 -2.36 7.19 15.61
C GLU A 478 -1.20 6.54 16.39
N MET A 479 -0.11 7.28 16.65
CA MET A 479 1.05 6.77 17.38
C MET A 479 0.74 6.39 18.84
N ASN A 480 -0.35 6.91 19.41
CA ASN A 480 -0.82 6.59 20.76
C ASN A 480 -1.90 5.49 20.78
N VAL A 481 -2.28 4.95 19.62
CA VAL A 481 -3.34 3.95 19.45
C VAL A 481 -2.71 2.58 19.17
N ASP A 482 -3.23 1.53 19.81
CA ASP A 482 -2.85 0.15 19.45
C ASP A 482 -3.54 -0.24 18.13
N ILE A 483 -2.78 -0.24 17.04
CA ILE A 483 -3.29 -0.56 15.69
C ILE A 483 -3.74 -2.03 15.52
N ARG A 484 -3.61 -2.87 16.55
CA ARG A 484 -4.03 -4.28 16.51
C ARG A 484 -5.56 -4.39 16.61
N LYS A 485 -6.17 -4.73 15.48
CA LYS A 485 -7.59 -5.09 15.35
C LYS A 485 -7.83 -6.53 15.84
N PRO A 486 -9.04 -6.89 16.34
CA PRO A 486 -9.38 -8.28 16.62
C PRO A 486 -9.31 -9.13 15.33
N ARG A 487 -8.96 -10.42 15.44
CA ARG A 487 -8.90 -11.32 14.28
C ARG A 487 -10.29 -11.54 13.71
N SER A 488 -10.53 -11.10 12.48
CA SER A 488 -11.70 -11.50 11.70
C SER A 488 -11.67 -13.01 11.45
N GLU A 489 -12.79 -13.70 11.62
CA GLU A 489 -12.88 -15.11 11.23
C GLU A 489 -12.67 -15.27 9.73
N ASN A 490 -11.97 -16.33 9.32
CA ASN A 490 -11.72 -16.68 7.91
C ASN A 490 -11.00 -15.60 7.08
N ILE A 491 -10.13 -14.78 7.68
CA ILE A 491 -9.23 -13.87 6.97
C ILE A 491 -7.78 -14.05 7.47
N GLY A 492 -6.83 -14.15 6.55
CA GLY A 492 -5.41 -14.38 6.83
C GLY A 492 -5.00 -15.85 6.76
N LEU A 493 -3.89 -16.19 7.42
CA LEU A 493 -3.32 -17.54 7.43
C LEU A 493 -3.72 -18.30 8.68
N SER A 494 -4.45 -19.39 8.48
CA SER A 494 -5.01 -20.22 9.55
C SER A 494 -4.80 -21.71 9.24
N ARG A 495 -5.17 -22.59 10.17
CA ARG A 495 -5.08 -24.04 9.96
C ARG A 495 -6.38 -24.73 10.34
N SER A 496 -6.70 -25.82 9.64
CA SER A 496 -7.81 -26.70 9.97
C SER A 496 -7.62 -27.39 11.34
N ARG A 497 -8.66 -28.07 11.84
CA ARG A 497 -8.55 -28.98 13.00
C ARG A 497 -7.56 -30.14 12.78
N SER A 498 -7.20 -30.43 11.52
CA SER A 498 -6.17 -31.39 11.10
C SER A 498 -4.82 -30.72 10.78
N PHE A 499 -4.62 -29.47 11.22
CA PHE A 499 -3.42 -28.65 11.05
C PHE A 499 -2.96 -28.40 9.59
N LYS A 500 -3.84 -28.63 8.61
CA LYS A 500 -3.58 -28.31 7.20
C LYS A 500 -3.80 -26.82 6.91
N PRO A 501 -3.01 -26.19 6.01
CA PRO A 501 -3.12 -24.76 5.70
C PRO A 501 -4.50 -24.35 5.19
N LEU A 502 -4.97 -23.19 5.68
CA LEU A 502 -6.16 -22.47 5.22
C LEU A 502 -5.78 -21.02 4.95
N ILE A 503 -6.19 -20.51 3.78
CA ILE A 503 -6.00 -19.13 3.33
C ILE A 503 -7.41 -18.53 3.24
N ASP A 504 -7.68 -17.44 3.96
CA ASP A 504 -9.02 -16.84 4.08
C ASP A 504 -10.10 -17.91 4.38
N GLY A 505 -9.78 -18.81 5.32
CA GLY A 505 -10.63 -19.94 5.74
C GLY A 505 -10.76 -21.11 4.74
N ARG A 506 -10.21 -20.99 3.52
CA ARG A 506 -10.35 -21.99 2.43
C ARG A 506 -9.07 -22.80 2.21
N TYR A 507 -9.23 -24.05 1.76
CA TYR A 507 -8.10 -24.85 1.26
C TYR A 507 -7.59 -24.33 -0.09
N ARG A 508 -6.27 -24.30 -0.29
CA ARG A 508 -5.62 -23.83 -1.53
C ARG A 508 -6.18 -24.51 -2.79
N ARG A 509 -6.37 -25.84 -2.77
CA ARG A 509 -6.96 -26.60 -3.88
C ARG A 509 -8.34 -26.09 -4.29
N ALA A 510 -9.24 -25.89 -3.32
CA ALA A 510 -10.59 -25.42 -3.58
C ALA A 510 -10.61 -24.03 -4.25
N MET A 511 -9.70 -23.12 -3.86
CA MET A 511 -9.56 -21.81 -4.52
C MET A 511 -8.98 -21.91 -5.94
N ILE A 512 -8.12 -22.90 -6.20
CA ILE A 512 -7.60 -23.17 -7.56
C ILE A 512 -8.73 -23.70 -8.44
N GLU A 513 -9.48 -24.71 -7.98
CA GLU A 513 -10.65 -25.26 -8.70
C GLU A 513 -11.72 -24.20 -8.96
N GLU A 514 -12.04 -23.35 -7.97
CA GLU A 514 -13.00 -22.25 -8.11
C GLU A 514 -12.55 -21.24 -9.18
N LYS A 515 -11.25 -20.92 -9.21
CA LYS A 515 -10.63 -20.05 -10.23
C LYS A 515 -10.59 -20.70 -11.61
N GLU A 516 -10.32 -21.99 -11.71
CA GLU A 516 -10.32 -22.73 -12.99
C GLU A 516 -11.74 -22.83 -13.56
N ARG A 517 -12.75 -23.14 -12.73
CA ARG A 517 -14.16 -23.11 -13.13
C ARG A 517 -14.60 -21.70 -13.55
N ALA A 518 -14.16 -20.66 -12.84
CA ALA A 518 -14.43 -19.27 -13.23
C ALA A 518 -13.79 -18.91 -14.59
N ASN A 519 -12.55 -19.33 -14.84
CA ASN A 519 -11.87 -19.16 -16.12
C ASN A 519 -12.58 -19.91 -17.26
N GLN A 520 -12.96 -21.18 -17.04
CA GLN A 520 -13.71 -21.98 -18.00
C GLN A 520 -15.05 -21.32 -18.35
N ASN A 521 -15.81 -20.85 -17.34
CA ASN A 521 -17.07 -20.13 -17.54
C ASN A 521 -16.89 -18.81 -18.30
N ALA A 522 -15.78 -18.09 -18.10
CA ALA A 522 -15.43 -16.90 -18.88
C ALA A 522 -15.11 -17.24 -20.35
N VAL A 523 -14.36 -18.31 -20.61
CA VAL A 523 -14.06 -18.79 -21.98
C VAL A 523 -15.34 -19.24 -22.70
N VAL A 524 -16.22 -19.99 -22.04
CA VAL A 524 -17.52 -20.42 -22.60
C VAL A 524 -18.40 -19.22 -22.98
N ARG A 525 -18.44 -18.17 -22.14
CA ARG A 525 -19.16 -16.93 -22.46
C ARG A 525 -18.54 -16.15 -23.63
N GLY A 526 -17.22 -16.21 -23.81
CA GLY A 526 -16.55 -15.65 -24.98
C GLY A 526 -16.84 -16.43 -26.27
N GLY A 527 -16.96 -17.76 -26.18
CA GLY A 527 -17.18 -18.64 -27.33
C GLY A 527 -18.58 -18.54 -27.97
N GLN A 528 -19.58 -17.98 -27.28
CA GLN A 528 -20.95 -17.86 -27.80
C GLN A 528 -21.20 -16.60 -28.65
N GLN A 529 -20.19 -15.77 -28.92
CA GLN A 529 -20.26 -14.68 -29.91
C GLN A 529 -19.44 -15.02 -31.16
N GLY A 530 -19.80 -16.11 -31.83
CA GLY A 530 -19.14 -16.57 -33.05
C GLY A 530 -20.03 -17.36 -33.99
N VAL A 531 -20.33 -16.77 -35.16
CA VAL A 531 -20.91 -17.40 -36.37
C VAL A 531 -22.30 -18.04 -36.24
N THR A 532 -23.33 -17.23 -36.51
CA THR A 532 -24.58 -17.71 -37.13
C THR A 532 -24.51 -17.45 -38.64
N LEU A 533 -24.53 -18.51 -39.46
CA LEU A 533 -24.76 -18.46 -40.91
C LEU A 533 -25.63 -19.66 -41.32
N GLU A 534 -26.54 -19.43 -42.26
CA GLU A 534 -27.59 -20.37 -42.68
C GLU A 534 -27.31 -20.98 -44.06
N ASP A 535 -27.94 -22.13 -44.35
CA ASP A 535 -28.22 -22.73 -45.68
C ASP A 535 -27.01 -23.03 -46.63
N ARG A 536 -26.97 -24.13 -47.39
CA ARG A 536 -28.08 -24.81 -48.10
C ARG A 536 -27.68 -26.22 -48.61
N SER A 537 -28.67 -27.11 -48.81
CA SER A 537 -28.82 -28.20 -49.83
C SER A 537 -27.56 -28.92 -50.41
N SER A 538 -27.49 -30.25 -50.60
CA SER A 538 -28.50 -31.17 -51.17
C SER A 538 -28.10 -32.67 -51.10
N SER A 539 -29.07 -33.61 -51.24
CA SER A 539 -29.03 -34.98 -51.86
C SER A 539 -27.71 -35.80 -51.95
N SER A 540 -27.66 -37.14 -51.76
CA SER A 540 -28.69 -38.21 -51.71
C SER A 540 -28.06 -39.58 -51.33
N ARG A 541 -28.88 -40.63 -51.09
CA ARG A 541 -28.75 -42.10 -51.45
C ARG A 541 -27.34 -42.76 -51.47
N GLU A 542 -27.13 -44.02 -51.08
CA GLU A 542 -28.00 -45.20 -50.95
C GLU A 542 -27.27 -46.34 -50.18
N GLY A 543 -27.96 -47.42 -49.80
CA GLY A 543 -27.37 -48.78 -49.75
C GLY A 543 -26.69 -49.30 -48.45
N SER A 544 -27.29 -50.36 -47.88
CA SER A 544 -26.64 -51.41 -47.07
C SER A 544 -26.66 -52.73 -47.89
N PRO A 545 -26.24 -53.94 -47.42
CA PRO A 545 -25.53 -54.31 -46.18
C PRO A 545 -24.37 -55.35 -46.32
N GLY A 546 -23.60 -55.55 -45.24
CA GLY A 546 -22.93 -56.83 -44.89
C GLY A 546 -21.52 -57.13 -45.46
N ALA A 547 -20.80 -58.18 -45.03
CA ALA A 547 -20.87 -59.01 -43.80
C ALA A 547 -19.63 -59.97 -43.71
N LEU A 548 -19.41 -60.63 -42.55
CA LEU A 548 -18.39 -61.69 -42.28
C LEU A 548 -16.90 -61.24 -42.33
N SER A 549 -15.91 -61.88 -41.69
CA SER A 549 -15.77 -62.93 -40.63
C SER A 549 -14.32 -62.78 -40.08
N SER A 550 -13.90 -63.04 -38.84
CA SER A 550 -14.07 -64.24 -37.96
C SER A 550 -13.93 -63.87 -36.45
N SER A 551 -14.65 -64.49 -35.51
CA SER A 551 -14.33 -65.72 -34.71
C SER A 551 -13.13 -65.55 -33.75
N GLU A 552 -13.13 -65.91 -32.46
CA GLU A 552 -14.00 -66.73 -31.57
C GLU A 552 -14.15 -66.03 -30.17
N THR A 553 -15.22 -66.05 -29.36
CA THR A 553 -15.93 -67.13 -28.59
C THR A 553 -15.05 -67.94 -27.61
N LEU A 554 -15.42 -68.26 -26.35
CA LEU A 554 -16.72 -68.31 -25.63
C LEU A 554 -16.73 -67.82 -24.15
N THR A 555 -17.79 -67.07 -23.82
CA THR A 555 -18.71 -67.12 -22.64
C THR A 555 -18.28 -67.40 -21.18
N LYS A 556 -18.84 -66.58 -20.26
CA LYS A 556 -19.96 -67.01 -19.39
C LYS A 556 -20.69 -65.83 -18.70
N SER A 557 -21.96 -66.03 -18.39
CA SER A 557 -22.88 -65.05 -17.78
C SER A 557 -23.54 -65.63 -16.52
N ARG A 558 -23.89 -64.80 -15.52
CA ARG A 558 -24.94 -65.13 -14.55
C ARG A 558 -25.47 -63.93 -13.73
N THR A 559 -26.79 -63.82 -13.69
CA THR A 559 -27.66 -63.17 -12.67
C THR A 559 -28.15 -64.30 -11.71
N PRO A 560 -29.20 -64.20 -10.82
CA PRO A 560 -30.14 -63.10 -10.51
C PRO A 560 -30.60 -62.93 -9.02
N GLU A 561 -31.52 -61.96 -8.82
CA GLU A 561 -32.73 -61.93 -7.92
C GLU A 561 -32.68 -62.15 -6.40
N GLN A 562 -33.26 -61.19 -5.65
CA GLN A 562 -34.62 -61.24 -5.02
C GLN A 562 -35.08 -59.79 -4.71
N ARG A 563 -36.26 -59.28 -5.15
CA ARG A 563 -37.66 -59.40 -4.60
C ARG A 563 -37.85 -58.65 -3.25
N ARG A 564 -38.90 -57.86 -2.96
CA ARG A 564 -40.23 -57.44 -3.53
C ARG A 564 -40.66 -56.11 -2.80
N LEU A 565 -41.72 -55.32 -3.09
CA LEU A 565 -42.54 -54.89 -4.26
C LEU A 565 -43.58 -53.81 -3.78
N ILE A 566 -44.13 -53.00 -4.69
CA ILE A 566 -45.50 -52.39 -4.69
C ILE A 566 -45.86 -51.20 -3.72
N ASP A 567 -46.27 -50.08 -4.36
CA ASP A 567 -47.41 -49.13 -4.11
C ASP A 567 -47.62 -48.46 -2.72
N ASP A 568 -48.11 -47.21 -2.56
CA ASP A 568 -48.28 -46.00 -3.42
C ASP A 568 -48.48 -44.75 -2.51
N ASP A 569 -48.95 -43.61 -3.05
CA ASP A 569 -49.58 -42.44 -2.40
C ASP A 569 -48.72 -41.40 -1.61
N ASN A 570 -48.25 -40.40 -2.36
CA ASN A 570 -48.63 -38.97 -2.26
C ASN A 570 -48.23 -38.06 -1.03
N GLU A 571 -48.28 -36.74 -1.31
CA GLU A 571 -48.26 -35.54 -0.44
C GLU A 571 -46.93 -35.02 0.17
N THR A 572 -46.95 -33.72 0.49
CA THR A 572 -45.76 -32.84 0.68
C THR A 572 -45.31 -32.67 2.14
N PRO A 573 -43.99 -32.51 2.41
CA PRO A 573 -43.49 -32.22 3.75
C PRO A 573 -43.67 -30.74 4.15
N ALA A 574 -44.25 -30.49 5.33
CA ALA A 574 -44.34 -29.18 5.97
C ALA A 574 -43.10 -28.86 6.83
N ALA A 575 -42.97 -27.61 7.31
CA ALA A 575 -41.79 -27.09 8.02
C ALA A 575 -42.07 -26.63 9.47
N TRP A 576 -41.02 -26.14 10.17
CA TRP A 576 -41.03 -25.47 11.49
C TRP A 576 -41.34 -26.38 12.73
N LYS A 577 -40.89 -26.16 13.99
CA LYS A 577 -40.12 -25.09 14.70
C LYS A 577 -39.09 -25.67 15.71
N PRO A 578 -38.09 -24.88 16.16
CA PRO A 578 -37.30 -25.16 17.37
C PRO A 578 -38.02 -24.76 18.68
N VAL A 579 -37.49 -25.22 19.83
CA VAL A 579 -38.07 -25.06 21.19
C VAL A 579 -37.36 -23.96 22.01
N GLN A 580 -38.07 -23.33 22.96
CA GLN A 580 -37.58 -22.29 23.87
C GLN A 580 -37.57 -22.73 25.35
N ASN A 581 -36.70 -22.11 26.16
CA ASN A 581 -36.97 -21.46 27.46
C ASN A 581 -35.61 -20.96 28.02
N THR A 582 -35.34 -19.67 28.30
CA THR A 582 -36.00 -18.62 29.13
C THR A 582 -35.90 -18.82 30.63
N SER A 583 -35.20 -17.90 31.31
CA SER A 583 -35.55 -17.41 32.64
C SER A 583 -35.23 -15.91 32.70
N ASN A 584 -36.09 -15.13 33.37
CA ASN A 584 -36.01 -13.66 33.40
C ASN A 584 -35.49 -13.17 34.75
N SER A 585 -34.85 -12.00 34.75
CA SER A 585 -35.01 -11.02 35.83
C SER A 585 -34.89 -9.60 35.24
N SER A 586 -35.59 -8.63 35.81
CA SER A 586 -35.83 -7.32 35.19
C SER A 586 -35.83 -6.21 36.23
N TYR A 587 -35.11 -5.11 35.95
CA TYR A 587 -35.22 -3.86 36.71
C TYR A 587 -35.14 -2.63 35.77
N ASN A 588 -35.74 -1.53 36.22
CA ASN A 588 -36.20 -0.44 35.35
C ASN A 588 -35.11 0.58 34.97
N ILE A 589 -35.36 1.26 33.85
CA ILE A 589 -34.68 2.49 33.44
C ILE A 589 -35.31 3.68 34.16
N HIS A 590 -34.48 4.60 34.68
CA HIS A 590 -34.86 6.00 34.86
C HIS A 590 -34.03 6.87 33.91
N GLN A 591 -34.69 7.79 33.21
CA GLN A 591 -34.03 8.75 32.32
C GLN A 591 -33.46 9.92 33.12
N LEU A 592 -32.22 10.31 32.82
CA LEU A 592 -31.69 11.63 33.16
C LEU A 592 -31.21 12.28 31.86
N GLN A 593 -32.01 13.23 31.37
CA GLN A 593 -31.74 14.02 30.18
C GLN A 593 -30.98 15.29 30.60
N GLN A 594 -29.76 15.46 30.12
CA GLN A 594 -28.98 16.69 30.31
C GLN A 594 -28.58 17.29 28.96
N SER A 595 -28.83 18.59 28.82
CA SER A 595 -28.60 19.39 27.62
C SER A 595 -27.17 19.94 27.54
N PRO A 596 -26.63 20.21 26.33
CA PRO A 596 -25.30 20.78 26.18
C PRO A 596 -25.23 22.27 26.62
N PRO A 597 -24.10 22.73 27.17
CA PRO A 597 -23.84 24.15 27.44
C PRO A 597 -23.52 24.94 26.15
N PRO A 598 -23.67 26.29 26.17
CA PRO A 598 -23.54 27.13 24.97
C PRO A 598 -22.09 27.41 24.55
N PRO A 599 -21.85 27.78 23.27
CA PRO A 599 -20.52 28.15 22.78
C PRO A 599 -20.06 29.50 23.33
N GLN A 600 -18.80 29.57 23.80
CA GLN A 600 -18.19 30.82 24.24
C GLN A 600 -17.68 31.65 23.05
N GLN A 601 -17.99 32.94 23.06
CA GLN A 601 -17.42 33.91 22.11
C GLN A 601 -15.98 34.26 22.54
N TYR A 602 -15.04 34.24 21.59
CA TYR A 602 -13.72 34.82 21.79
C TYR A 602 -13.68 36.24 21.22
N THR A 603 -13.25 37.18 22.07
CA THR A 603 -13.17 38.61 21.74
C THR A 603 -11.93 38.93 20.92
N SER A 604 -12.11 39.65 19.82
CA SER A 604 -11.00 40.29 19.09
C SER A 604 -10.42 41.45 19.91
N VAL A 605 -9.10 41.43 20.14
CA VAL A 605 -8.36 42.54 20.75
C VAL A 605 -7.48 43.18 19.68
N ASP A 606 -7.88 44.36 19.19
CA ASP A 606 -6.98 45.23 18.43
C ASP A 606 -5.95 45.87 19.37
N MET A 607 -4.67 45.83 18.99
CA MET A 607 -3.70 46.83 19.42
C MET A 607 -2.88 47.34 18.24
N LYS A 608 -2.55 48.63 18.31
CA LYS A 608 -2.06 49.41 17.17
C LYS A 608 -0.54 49.48 17.12
N ALA A 609 -0.08 49.70 15.89
CA ALA A 609 1.18 50.33 15.48
C ALA A 609 2.17 50.84 16.54
N ASN A 610 3.46 50.65 16.23
CA ASN A 610 4.43 51.72 16.41
C ASN A 610 5.38 51.79 15.20
N ASN A 611 5.68 53.01 14.76
CA ASN A 611 6.65 53.28 13.69
C ASN A 611 8.02 53.59 14.30
N SER A 612 9.08 53.20 13.61
CA SER A 612 10.41 53.82 13.76
C SER A 612 11.07 53.96 12.39
N THR A 613 11.18 55.20 11.92
CA THR A 613 11.77 55.54 10.61
C THR A 613 13.25 55.87 10.75
N THR A 614 14.07 55.39 9.81
CA THR A 614 15.37 56.01 9.51
C THR A 614 15.57 56.02 7.99
N GLN A 615 16.10 57.10 7.44
CA GLN A 615 16.34 57.33 6.00
C GLN A 615 17.84 57.23 5.64
N LEU A 616 18.17 57.64 4.41
CA LEU A 616 19.51 57.81 3.78
C LEU A 616 20.06 56.52 3.10
N GLY A 617 20.42 56.54 1.81
CA GLY A 617 20.27 57.61 0.81
C GLY A 617 20.72 57.20 -0.61
N GLN A 618 20.19 57.89 -1.62
CA GLN A 618 20.70 58.00 -3.01
C GLN A 618 21.41 59.37 -3.17
N PRO A 619 22.23 59.68 -4.21
CA PRO A 619 22.16 59.29 -5.64
C PRO A 619 23.51 58.70 -6.19
N VAL A 620 23.83 58.50 -7.49
CA VAL A 620 23.86 59.38 -8.68
C VAL A 620 23.93 58.56 -9.99
N MET A 621 23.46 59.12 -11.13
CA MET A 621 23.63 58.57 -12.49
C MET A 621 24.91 59.08 -13.18
N THR A 622 25.53 58.32 -14.08
CA THR A 622 26.15 58.86 -15.33
C THR A 622 26.45 57.79 -16.41
N THR A 623 25.94 58.03 -17.61
CA THR A 623 26.54 57.82 -18.96
C THR A 623 27.38 56.56 -19.33
N GLY A 624 27.05 55.96 -20.48
CA GLY A 624 28.01 55.21 -21.33
C GLY A 624 28.97 56.15 -22.11
N PRO A 625 29.62 55.74 -23.24
CA PRO A 625 29.03 54.91 -24.30
C PRO A 625 30.02 53.95 -25.04
N SER A 626 29.62 53.53 -26.24
CA SER A 626 30.43 53.12 -27.40
C SER A 626 31.00 51.68 -27.49
N SER A 627 30.65 51.02 -28.59
CA SER A 627 31.37 49.88 -29.19
C SER A 627 32.18 50.38 -30.41
N PRO A 628 33.04 49.54 -31.01
CA PRO A 628 32.79 49.24 -32.43
C PRO A 628 32.95 47.76 -32.83
N SER A 629 32.45 47.49 -34.03
CA SER A 629 32.35 46.21 -34.75
C SER A 629 33.67 45.67 -35.33
N VAL A 630 33.66 44.43 -35.83
CA VAL A 630 34.03 44.10 -37.24
C VAL A 630 33.62 42.65 -37.64
N ALA A 631 33.63 42.40 -38.95
CA ALA A 631 33.18 41.23 -39.73
C ALA A 631 33.41 39.80 -39.13
N ASN A 632 32.56 38.77 -39.34
CA ASN A 632 31.74 38.31 -40.49
C ASN A 632 32.53 37.63 -41.64
N ASN A 633 32.41 36.29 -41.77
CA ASN A 633 32.54 35.62 -43.08
C ASN A 633 31.70 34.32 -43.14
N ARG A 634 31.41 33.80 -44.35
CA ARG A 634 30.38 32.77 -44.61
C ARG A 634 30.89 31.59 -45.43
N GLY A 635 30.36 30.39 -45.16
CA GLY A 635 30.41 29.21 -46.04
C GLY A 635 29.11 28.38 -45.96
N LYS A 636 28.55 27.92 -47.09
CA LYS A 636 27.25 27.20 -47.15
C LYS A 636 27.25 26.05 -48.16
N LYS A 637 26.81 24.85 -47.74
CA LYS A 637 25.99 23.85 -48.49
C LYS A 637 25.16 23.07 -47.43
N LYS A 638 23.82 23.17 -47.34
CA LYS A 638 22.79 22.40 -48.08
C LYS A 638 23.16 20.90 -48.21
N GLY A 639 22.39 19.90 -47.74
CA GLY A 639 21.09 19.75 -47.03
C GLY A 639 20.74 18.23 -46.98
N PRO A 640 19.52 17.73 -46.71
CA PRO A 640 18.30 18.36 -46.15
C PRO A 640 17.76 17.67 -44.88
N PHE A 641 17.02 18.39 -44.02
CA PHE A 641 15.83 17.96 -43.25
C PHE A 641 15.37 19.13 -42.35
N GLY A 642 14.10 19.19 -41.97
CA GLY A 642 13.50 20.38 -41.35
C GLY A 642 13.74 20.50 -39.84
N PHE A 643 14.71 21.33 -39.43
CA PHE A 643 14.88 21.74 -38.04
C PHE A 643 14.12 23.04 -37.75
N LEU A 644 13.22 23.02 -36.77
CA LEU A 644 12.54 24.22 -36.28
C LEU A 644 13.44 24.88 -35.22
N ASN A 645 14.14 25.94 -35.60
CA ASN A 645 15.24 26.49 -34.80
C ASN A 645 14.74 27.47 -33.72
N TRP A 646 14.84 27.07 -32.45
CA TRP A 646 14.37 27.84 -31.29
C TRP A 646 15.41 28.91 -30.88
N ASN A 647 15.44 30.05 -31.58
CA ASN A 647 16.31 31.16 -31.20
C ASN A 647 15.83 32.54 -31.72
N ASN A 648 14.61 32.92 -31.30
CA ASN A 648 14.05 34.27 -31.39
C ASN A 648 13.13 34.47 -30.16
N MET A 649 12.88 35.73 -29.76
CA MET A 649 12.00 36.14 -28.65
C MET A 649 12.54 35.97 -27.21
N ILE A 650 13.71 36.55 -26.96
CA ILE A 650 13.79 37.70 -26.04
C ILE A 650 13.97 38.89 -27.00
N GLU A 651 13.22 39.99 -26.97
CA GLU A 651 12.65 40.74 -25.84
C GLU A 651 11.37 41.48 -26.27
N GLU A 652 10.34 41.55 -25.42
CA GLU A 652 9.36 42.66 -25.32
C GLU A 652 8.31 42.30 -24.24
N GLY A 653 7.84 43.29 -23.47
CA GLY A 653 6.91 43.05 -22.36
C GLY A 653 5.63 43.87 -22.49
N GLU A 654 4.47 43.21 -22.65
CA GLU A 654 3.18 43.88 -22.50
C GLU A 654 2.00 42.97 -22.08
N SER A 655 1.02 43.61 -21.42
CA SER A 655 -0.42 43.25 -21.31
C SER A 655 -0.85 41.77 -21.14
N ASN A 656 -0.46 41.15 -20.03
CA ASN A 656 -1.27 40.29 -19.15
C ASN A 656 -2.55 39.62 -19.76
N LYS A 657 -2.37 38.64 -20.66
CA LYS A 657 -3.44 37.74 -21.12
C LYS A 657 -3.32 36.37 -20.46
N ARG A 658 -4.16 36.12 -19.44
CA ARG A 658 -4.31 34.83 -18.76
C ARG A 658 -4.60 33.70 -19.77
N GLN A 659 -3.59 32.92 -20.14
CA GLN A 659 -3.82 31.68 -20.88
C GLN A 659 -4.59 30.71 -19.98
N LYS A 660 -5.74 30.23 -20.48
CA LYS A 660 -6.64 29.36 -19.73
C LYS A 660 -6.05 27.96 -19.64
N VAL A 661 -5.70 27.54 -18.43
CA VAL A 661 -5.18 26.21 -18.11
C VAL A 661 -6.21 25.16 -18.50
N LYS A 662 -5.80 24.17 -19.32
CA LYS A 662 -6.69 23.07 -19.76
C LYS A 662 -6.93 22.09 -18.62
N VAL A 663 -7.94 22.36 -17.79
CA VAL A 663 -8.36 21.47 -16.70
C VAL A 663 -8.70 20.08 -17.22
N ARG A 664 -8.13 19.05 -16.59
CA ARG A 664 -8.45 17.64 -16.86
C ARG A 664 -9.75 17.29 -16.12
N VAL A 665 -10.81 17.02 -16.86
CA VAL A 665 -12.10 16.62 -16.29
C VAL A 665 -11.96 15.27 -15.60
N GLU A 666 -12.23 15.20 -14.30
CA GLU A 666 -12.32 13.92 -13.59
C GLU A 666 -13.59 13.13 -14.02
N PRO A 667 -13.55 11.79 -14.08
CA PRO A 667 -14.75 10.97 -14.28
C PRO A 667 -15.87 11.26 -13.26
N LYS A 668 -15.52 11.72 -12.04
CA LYS A 668 -16.47 12.16 -11.01
C LYS A 668 -17.43 13.25 -11.49
N VAL A 669 -17.03 14.10 -12.45
CA VAL A 669 -17.87 15.19 -12.99
C VAL A 669 -19.02 14.65 -13.85
N PHE A 670 -18.80 13.54 -14.57
CA PHE A 670 -19.86 12.86 -15.34
C PHE A 670 -20.87 12.20 -14.39
N PHE A 671 -20.40 11.42 -13.41
CA PHE A 671 -21.28 10.83 -12.37
C PHE A 671 -22.03 11.89 -11.55
N ALA A 672 -21.45 13.07 -11.34
CA ALA A 672 -22.14 14.21 -10.72
C ALA A 672 -23.24 14.80 -11.62
N ASN A 673 -23.04 14.83 -12.94
CA ASN A 673 -24.06 15.26 -13.90
C ASN A 673 -25.25 14.28 -13.93
N GLU A 674 -24.96 12.99 -14.04
CA GLU A 674 -25.97 11.91 -13.98
C GLU A 674 -26.76 11.95 -12.68
N ARG A 675 -26.10 12.07 -11.53
CA ARG A 675 -26.77 12.19 -10.23
C ARG A 675 -27.70 13.40 -10.17
N THR A 676 -27.27 14.57 -10.69
CA THR A 676 -28.15 15.74 -10.74
C THR A 676 -29.36 15.51 -11.65
N PHE A 677 -29.19 14.90 -12.82
CA PHE A 677 -30.30 14.57 -13.72
C PHE A 677 -31.30 13.60 -13.08
N ILE A 678 -30.82 12.54 -12.43
CA ILE A 678 -31.65 11.59 -11.67
C ILE A 678 -32.45 12.30 -10.57
N SER A 679 -31.84 13.23 -9.81
CA SER A 679 -32.56 13.97 -8.77
C SER A 679 -33.67 14.88 -9.32
N TRP A 680 -33.47 15.48 -10.50
CA TRP A 680 -34.53 16.24 -11.19
C TRP A 680 -35.67 15.33 -11.67
N LEU A 681 -35.36 14.16 -12.24
CA LEU A 681 -36.38 13.18 -12.65
C LEU A 681 -37.16 12.60 -11.47
N GLN A 682 -36.51 12.34 -10.33
CA GLN A 682 -37.17 11.93 -9.09
C GLN A 682 -38.18 13.00 -8.62
N PHE A 683 -37.82 14.28 -8.72
CA PHE A 683 -38.75 15.37 -8.41
C PHE A 683 -39.94 15.44 -9.39
N CYS A 684 -39.69 15.26 -10.69
CA CYS A 684 -40.75 15.21 -11.70
C CYS A 684 -41.72 14.02 -11.46
N ALA A 685 -41.21 12.87 -11.06
CA ALA A 685 -42.02 11.70 -10.71
C ALA A 685 -42.91 11.95 -9.47
N LEU A 686 -42.39 12.65 -8.45
CA LEU A 686 -43.18 13.06 -7.28
C LEU A 686 -44.29 14.04 -7.66
N LEU A 687 -44.00 15.07 -8.48
CA LEU A 687 -45.03 15.97 -9.00
C LEU A 687 -46.10 15.23 -9.82
N LEU A 688 -45.69 14.31 -10.69
CA LEU A 688 -46.62 13.52 -11.51
C LEU A 688 -47.50 12.62 -10.64
N THR A 689 -46.96 12.04 -9.57
CA THR A 689 -47.73 11.23 -8.59
C THR A 689 -48.79 12.09 -7.88
N VAL A 690 -48.43 13.30 -7.44
CA VAL A 690 -49.38 14.25 -6.84
C VAL A 690 -50.45 14.68 -7.86
N ALA A 691 -50.04 14.99 -9.09
CA ALA A 691 -50.94 15.40 -10.16
C ALA A 691 -51.96 14.31 -10.54
N LEU A 692 -51.52 13.05 -10.67
CA LEU A 692 -52.39 11.90 -10.92
C LEU A 692 -53.34 11.63 -9.74
N SER A 693 -52.89 11.83 -8.50
CA SER A 693 -53.76 11.75 -7.32
C SER A 693 -54.87 12.81 -7.36
N LEU A 694 -54.53 14.07 -7.67
CA LEU A 694 -55.50 15.17 -7.82
C LEU A 694 -56.46 14.98 -9.01
N LEU A 695 -56.01 14.34 -10.09
CA LEU A 695 -56.87 14.03 -11.25
C LEU A 695 -57.85 12.88 -10.96
N ASN A 696 -57.41 11.84 -10.25
CA ASN A 696 -58.23 10.66 -9.96
C ASN A 696 -59.22 10.89 -8.80
N PHE A 697 -58.82 11.62 -7.76
CA PHE A 697 -59.58 11.76 -6.51
C PHE A 697 -60.05 13.19 -6.21
N GLY A 698 -59.70 14.18 -7.04
CA GLY A 698 -60.03 15.57 -6.81
C GLY A 698 -61.34 16.05 -7.46
N ASP A 699 -61.89 17.12 -6.90
CA ASP A 699 -62.98 17.93 -7.46
C ASP A 699 -62.58 18.64 -8.76
N SER A 700 -63.53 19.26 -9.45
CA SER A 700 -63.30 19.96 -10.74
C SER A 700 -62.15 20.97 -10.70
N SER A 701 -61.99 21.74 -9.62
CA SER A 701 -60.86 22.67 -9.44
C SER A 701 -59.53 21.94 -9.19
N ALA A 702 -59.53 20.89 -8.37
CA ALA A 702 -58.36 20.05 -8.12
C ALA A 702 -57.87 19.33 -9.39
N ARG A 703 -58.76 18.95 -10.32
CA ARG A 703 -58.40 18.38 -11.62
C ARG A 703 -57.70 19.39 -12.53
N ILE A 704 -58.15 20.64 -12.55
CA ILE A 704 -57.48 21.74 -13.28
C ILE A 704 -56.07 21.95 -12.71
N VAL A 705 -55.93 21.99 -11.38
CA VAL A 705 -54.64 22.10 -10.68
C VAL A 705 -53.73 20.89 -10.95
N GLY A 706 -54.28 19.67 -11.01
CA GLY A 706 -53.57 18.47 -11.42
C GLY A 706 -53.02 18.58 -12.85
N GLY A 707 -53.83 19.06 -13.80
CA GLY A 707 -53.39 19.34 -15.16
C GLY A 707 -52.24 20.36 -15.24
N ILE A 708 -52.30 21.43 -14.42
CA ILE A 708 -51.21 22.41 -14.28
C ILE A 708 -49.94 21.74 -13.76
N PHE A 709 -50.03 20.86 -12.74
CA PHE A 709 -48.87 20.14 -12.22
C PHE A 709 -48.25 19.15 -13.23
N ILE A 710 -49.04 18.52 -14.11
CA ILE A 710 -48.49 17.73 -15.24
C ILE A 710 -47.70 18.64 -16.20
N GLY A 711 -48.26 19.81 -16.55
CA GLY A 711 -47.56 20.79 -17.41
C GLY A 711 -46.24 21.28 -16.81
N VAL A 712 -46.22 21.58 -15.51
CA VAL A 712 -45.00 21.95 -14.77
C VAL A 712 -44.00 20.78 -14.74
N ALA A 713 -44.44 19.56 -14.42
CA ALA A 713 -43.56 18.39 -14.38
C ALA A 713 -42.92 18.09 -15.75
N ALA A 714 -43.68 18.21 -16.84
CA ALA A 714 -43.17 18.07 -18.20
C ALA A 714 -42.14 19.16 -18.55
N GLY A 715 -42.43 20.42 -18.23
CA GLY A 715 -41.48 21.53 -18.43
C GLY A 715 -40.17 21.36 -17.65
N VAL A 716 -40.26 20.88 -16.41
CA VAL A 716 -39.08 20.61 -15.56
C VAL A 716 -38.28 19.40 -16.06
N ALA A 717 -38.93 18.35 -16.58
CA ALA A 717 -38.25 17.22 -17.20
C ALA A 717 -37.49 17.62 -18.48
N ILE A 718 -38.10 18.45 -19.34
CA ILE A 718 -37.44 19.01 -20.53
C ILE A 718 -36.26 19.91 -20.13
N TYR A 719 -36.44 20.75 -19.11
CA TYR A 719 -35.35 21.56 -18.56
C TYR A 719 -34.19 20.71 -18.02
N ALA A 720 -34.49 19.64 -17.28
CA ALA A 720 -33.49 18.72 -16.74
C ALA A 720 -32.68 18.01 -17.85
N LEU A 721 -33.34 17.57 -18.93
CA LEU A 721 -32.68 16.99 -20.09
C LEU A 721 -31.79 18.02 -20.80
N TYR A 722 -32.31 19.23 -21.08
CA TYR A 722 -31.53 20.33 -21.67
C TYR A 722 -30.31 20.68 -20.81
N ARG A 723 -30.45 20.73 -19.49
CA ARG A 723 -29.33 20.97 -18.56
C ARG A 723 -28.33 19.83 -18.57
N PHE A 724 -28.77 18.57 -18.59
CA PHE A 724 -27.90 17.40 -18.67
C PHE A 724 -27.07 17.40 -19.97
N GLU A 725 -27.71 17.58 -21.12
CA GLU A 725 -27.05 17.67 -22.43
C GLU A 725 -26.11 18.86 -22.51
N LYS A 726 -26.55 20.06 -22.10
CA LYS A 726 -25.72 21.26 -22.09
C LYS A 726 -24.49 21.09 -21.21
N ARG A 727 -24.62 20.45 -20.05
CA ARG A 727 -23.48 20.17 -19.15
C ARG A 727 -22.54 19.15 -19.77
N ALA A 728 -23.06 18.04 -20.33
CA ALA A 728 -22.25 17.04 -21.05
C ALA A 728 -21.51 17.64 -22.26
N TRP A 729 -22.16 18.53 -23.01
CA TRP A 729 -21.59 19.30 -24.12
C TRP A 729 -20.48 20.25 -23.66
N MET A 730 -20.70 21.02 -22.59
CA MET A 730 -19.69 21.94 -22.01
C MET A 730 -18.49 21.17 -21.45
N ILE A 731 -18.72 20.02 -20.83
CA ILE A 731 -17.69 19.10 -20.35
C ILE A 731 -16.87 18.55 -21.52
N ASN A 732 -17.51 17.98 -22.54
CA ASN A 732 -16.84 17.39 -23.70
C ASN A 732 -16.07 18.43 -24.53
N ARG A 733 -16.61 19.65 -24.68
CA ARG A 733 -15.97 20.77 -25.40
C ARG A 733 -15.07 21.65 -24.52
N ARG A 734 -14.90 21.32 -23.24
CA ARG A 734 -14.00 21.97 -22.26
C ARG A 734 -14.18 23.49 -22.20
N VAL A 735 -15.44 23.94 -22.11
CA VAL A 735 -15.78 25.36 -22.05
C VAL A 735 -15.73 25.83 -20.60
N ASP A 736 -14.80 26.72 -20.25
CA ASP A 736 -14.76 27.28 -18.88
C ASP A 736 -16.02 28.11 -18.60
N GLY A 737 -16.79 27.68 -17.62
CA GLY A 737 -17.96 28.38 -17.12
C GLY A 737 -18.40 27.78 -15.78
N ARG A 738 -19.31 28.46 -15.08
CA ARG A 738 -19.92 27.89 -13.87
C ARG A 738 -20.85 26.75 -14.26
N TYR A 739 -20.51 25.54 -13.85
CA TYR A 739 -21.32 24.33 -14.08
C TYR A 739 -22.55 24.22 -13.16
N ASP A 740 -22.74 25.19 -12.26
CA ASP A 740 -23.82 25.25 -11.27
C ASP A 740 -25.19 25.48 -11.93
N ASP A 741 -26.27 25.16 -11.22
CA ASP A 741 -27.62 25.57 -11.58
C ASP A 741 -28.19 26.55 -10.55
N LEU A 742 -27.95 27.84 -10.80
CA LEU A 742 -28.38 28.93 -9.91
C LEU A 742 -29.86 29.32 -10.11
N TRP A 743 -30.46 28.95 -11.25
CA TRP A 743 -31.76 29.45 -11.68
C TRP A 743 -32.86 28.39 -11.65
N GLY A 744 -32.54 27.13 -11.99
CA GLY A 744 -33.51 26.03 -12.00
C GLY A 744 -34.33 25.91 -10.70
N PRO A 745 -33.70 25.84 -9.52
CA PRO A 745 -34.43 25.75 -8.24
C PRO A 745 -35.29 26.98 -7.95
N ALA A 746 -34.81 28.18 -8.29
CA ALA A 746 -35.56 29.42 -8.06
C ALA A 746 -36.82 29.50 -8.95
N VAL A 747 -36.67 29.20 -10.25
CA VAL A 747 -37.79 29.14 -11.20
C VAL A 747 -38.79 28.06 -10.77
N LEU A 748 -38.31 26.88 -10.36
CA LEU A 748 -39.15 25.80 -9.85
C LEU A 748 -39.99 26.26 -8.65
N CYS A 749 -39.38 26.90 -7.64
CA CYS A 749 -40.09 27.44 -6.50
C CYS A 749 -41.16 28.48 -6.92
N THR A 750 -40.85 29.39 -7.85
CA THR A 750 -41.84 30.36 -8.33
C THR A 750 -43.02 29.72 -9.07
N LEU A 751 -42.78 28.67 -9.87
CA LEU A 751 -43.83 27.92 -10.57
C LEU A 751 -44.73 27.14 -9.59
N LEU A 752 -44.14 26.52 -8.57
CA LEU A 752 -44.89 25.80 -7.54
C LEU A 752 -45.72 26.74 -6.66
N VAL A 753 -45.16 27.88 -6.25
CA VAL A 753 -45.91 28.94 -5.54
C VAL A 753 -47.01 29.51 -6.42
N GLY A 754 -46.77 29.73 -7.71
CA GLY A 754 -47.80 30.14 -8.67
C GLY A 754 -48.95 29.13 -8.79
N ALA A 755 -48.62 27.84 -8.94
CA ALA A 755 -49.62 26.76 -8.98
C ALA A 755 -50.43 26.65 -7.67
N LEU A 756 -49.79 26.88 -6.52
CA LEU A 756 -50.48 26.94 -5.22
C LEU A 756 -51.38 28.18 -5.10
N ILE A 757 -50.96 29.36 -5.56
CA ILE A 757 -51.79 30.57 -5.58
C ILE A 757 -53.01 30.37 -6.49
N VAL A 758 -52.84 29.74 -7.66
CA VAL A 758 -53.96 29.38 -8.55
C VAL A 758 -54.91 28.38 -7.88
N ASN A 759 -54.38 27.38 -7.17
CA ASN A 759 -55.20 26.44 -6.39
C ASN A 759 -55.99 27.13 -5.27
N PHE A 760 -55.39 28.09 -4.56
CA PHE A 760 -56.09 28.91 -3.57
C PHE A 760 -57.17 29.78 -4.23
N TYR A 761 -56.86 30.45 -5.34
CA TYR A 761 -57.84 31.27 -6.07
C TYR A 761 -59.05 30.45 -6.55
N LEU A 762 -58.81 29.31 -7.21
CA LEU A 762 -59.83 28.36 -7.69
C LEU A 762 -60.56 27.58 -6.55
N ARG A 763 -60.37 28.00 -5.29
CA ARG A 763 -61.03 27.44 -4.10
C ARG A 763 -61.67 28.52 -3.21
N PHE A 764 -61.48 29.79 -3.54
CA PHE A 764 -62.10 30.96 -2.89
C PHE A 764 -62.92 31.82 -3.86
N ALA A 765 -62.84 31.54 -5.16
CA ALA A 765 -63.76 31.98 -6.21
C ALA A 765 -64.57 30.79 -6.74
#